data_AF-A0A0A1WGB5-F1
#
_entry.id   AF-A0A0A1WGB5-F1
#
_cell.length_a   1.000
_cell.length_b   1.000
_cell.length_c   1.000
_cell.angle_alpha   90.00
_cell.angle_beta   90.00
_cell.angle_gamma   90.00
#
_symmetry.space_group_name_H-M   'P 1'
#
loop_
_entity.id
_entity.type
_entity.pdbx_description
1 polymer ?
#
loop_
_entity_poly.entity_id
_entity_poly.type
_entity_poly.pdbx_seq_one_letter_code
_entity_poly.pdbx_strand_id
1 'polypeptide(L)'
;MYIVALIYAALALSLSSTTLGARTVQDYLGQRDIRRLHKVFNDGLKLNDLQAVYYSSLNIQNLDTKASVDLCSKLHSLYEDSKLNCYEKDFYLIGSRKNLGCKEKLTEAILGKVYSSIKSNLSSSQEIYYRVASHKLLGVQIDEQNSARIVKILQELLKKDDSIVSLGYAFHVASELGTGAAFVADRVEDAIVQADEVDGKMLQFEGGLSITALVVNGIFRVTNIFKKPTPLDSEQAVKFATYFLNRRSVQSTKGAHVLIEALKTLSATGISTPICIQMIGNGQLQADDPILNVGIVDLLGNPVIPPPQNVYGKILLKKDNSVLAEKVQFIPKSSDKTVYAAQLSSYKPTRGIYLVEISADNTFTQTILFKVLGRVKVHSLEIGVAESDTSSSIKKQSVAYPQLLDGTLKADSTQKILLKTVLIDEGTTKVITVHQAFVLMSNLETNEEIIFVAEQDSNKAYKFDMDVGSHGAEFRYKSGNYKLQLIIGDSSISNSFNWHVANVVLKFPQESVLFSDISMKLPIRNTLPEIEHMFRPPEKRPPRFVSDVFTGLCLTPLVLLLIFWGKLNINLSNFTFELSTIGFHLGFGGILTLFAVFWVNLNMFQTLRLLIPIAVFTFICGNRLLRRIHAIRLGKSPSTVSSTAST
;
A
#
# COMPACT_ATOMS: atom_id res chain seq x y z
N MET A 1 49.17 36.65 29.93
CA MET A 1 49.66 35.26 29.75
C MET A 1 48.77 34.22 30.45
N TYR A 2 48.31 34.46 31.69
CA TYR A 2 47.46 33.51 32.44
C TYR A 2 46.05 33.28 31.85
N ILE A 3 45.43 34.30 31.23
CA ILE A 3 44.09 34.16 30.63
C ILE A 3 44.13 33.31 29.35
N VAL A 4 45.21 33.39 28.57
CA VAL A 4 45.39 32.58 27.35
C VAL A 4 45.64 31.11 27.73
N ALA A 5 46.40 30.85 28.80
CA ALA A 5 46.60 29.49 29.30
C ALA A 5 45.31 28.84 29.84
N LEU A 6 44.42 29.62 30.48
CA LEU A 6 43.10 29.16 30.94
C LEU A 6 42.12 28.90 29.79
N ILE A 7 42.18 29.69 28.72
CA ILE A 7 41.37 29.45 27.51
C ILE A 7 41.87 28.21 26.76
N TYR A 8 43.19 28.00 26.65
CA TYR A 8 43.74 26.77 26.06
C TYR A 8 43.48 25.53 26.92
N ALA A 9 43.50 25.65 28.26
CA ALA A 9 43.12 24.55 29.15
C ALA A 9 41.61 24.25 29.06
N ALA A 10 40.75 25.26 28.97
CA ALA A 10 39.31 25.07 28.79
C ALA A 10 38.94 24.54 27.39
N LEU A 11 39.71 24.89 26.34
CA LEU A 11 39.56 24.31 25.01
C LEU A 11 40.10 22.86 24.94
N ALA A 12 41.20 22.55 25.65
CA ALA A 12 41.75 21.20 25.74
C ALA A 12 40.88 20.25 26.59
N LEU A 13 40.20 20.77 27.61
CA LEU A 13 39.22 20.02 28.42
C LEU A 13 37.83 19.92 27.78
N SER A 14 37.50 20.73 26.76
CA SER A 14 36.27 20.59 25.97
C SER A 14 36.45 19.75 24.68
N LEU A 15 37.69 19.43 24.31
CA LEU A 15 38.05 18.55 23.18
C LEU A 15 38.45 17.12 23.60
N SER A 16 38.24 16.76 24.87
CA SER A 16 38.49 15.40 25.40
C SER A 16 37.27 14.82 26.13
N SER A 17 36.07 15.17 25.67
CA SER A 17 34.99 14.18 25.70
C SER A 17 35.13 13.36 24.43
N THR A 18 35.86 12.24 24.49
CA THR A 18 35.61 11.17 23.54
C THR A 18 34.14 10.81 23.74
N THR A 19 33.27 11.32 22.88
CA THR A 19 31.97 10.72 22.65
C THR A 19 32.29 9.27 22.31
N LEU A 20 32.14 8.36 23.28
CA LEU A 20 32.01 6.95 22.96
C LEU A 20 30.74 6.88 22.12
N GLY A 21 30.87 6.97 20.80
CA GLY A 21 29.78 6.79 19.87
C GLY A 21 29.11 5.47 20.20
N ALA A 22 27.78 5.50 20.39
CA ALA A 22 27.02 4.32 20.78
C ALA A 22 27.25 3.22 19.73
N ARG A 23 27.93 2.13 20.11
CA ARG A 23 28.22 0.96 19.26
C ARG A 23 27.02 0.04 19.08
N THR A 24 25.81 0.60 19.08
CA THR A 24 24.58 -0.17 19.14
C THR A 24 23.61 0.16 18.01
N VAL A 25 22.92 -0.86 17.52
CA VAL A 25 21.81 -0.74 16.57
C VAL A 25 20.49 -1.11 17.25
N GLN A 26 19.37 -0.62 16.70
CA GLN A 26 18.03 -0.84 17.25
C GLN A 26 17.37 -2.14 16.78
N ASP A 27 17.85 -2.69 15.66
CA ASP A 27 17.30 -3.87 15.00
C ASP A 27 18.42 -4.89 14.76
N TYR A 28 18.05 -6.14 14.52
CA TYR A 28 18.93 -7.19 14.03
C TYR A 28 18.18 -8.06 13.02
N LEU A 29 18.90 -8.95 12.33
CA LEU A 29 18.30 -9.92 11.42
C LEU A 29 17.71 -11.10 12.22
N GLY A 30 16.44 -11.01 12.58
CA GLY A 30 15.78 -12.03 13.41
C GLY A 30 15.41 -13.31 12.65
N GLN A 31 14.99 -14.34 13.40
CA GLN A 31 14.57 -15.63 12.84
C GLN A 31 13.42 -15.53 11.80
N ARG A 32 12.56 -14.52 11.91
CA ARG A 32 11.52 -14.24 10.90
C ARG A 32 12.14 -13.72 9.61
N ASP A 33 13.11 -12.81 9.70
CA ASP A 33 13.80 -12.26 8.54
C ASP A 33 14.65 -13.31 7.86
N ILE A 34 15.40 -14.11 8.63
CA ILE A 34 16.21 -15.24 8.13
C ILE A 34 15.32 -16.22 7.34
N ARG A 35 14.16 -16.62 7.88
CA ARG A 35 13.21 -17.48 7.16
C ARG A 35 12.69 -16.85 5.88
N ARG A 36 12.42 -15.54 5.87
CA ARG A 36 12.02 -14.81 4.65
C ARG A 36 13.14 -14.83 3.61
N LEU A 37 14.38 -14.55 4.00
CA LEU A 37 15.53 -14.59 3.09
C LEU A 37 15.80 -16.00 2.55
N HIS A 38 15.66 -17.05 3.39
CA HIS A 38 15.71 -18.43 2.92
C HIS A 38 14.65 -18.74 1.87
N LYS A 39 13.44 -18.20 2.02
CA LYS A 39 12.40 -18.32 0.99
C LYS A 39 12.82 -17.67 -0.32
N VAL A 40 13.42 -16.47 -0.28
CA VAL A 40 13.95 -15.78 -1.48
C VAL A 40 14.96 -16.67 -2.21
N PHE A 41 15.88 -17.33 -1.50
CA PHE A 41 16.83 -18.26 -2.13
C PHE A 41 16.15 -19.50 -2.72
N ASN A 42 15.18 -20.10 -2.00
CA ASN A 42 14.45 -21.27 -2.50
C ASN A 42 13.63 -20.96 -3.77
N ASP A 43 13.00 -19.79 -3.81
CA ASP A 43 12.27 -19.33 -5.00
C ASP A 43 13.26 -18.95 -6.12
N GLY A 44 14.41 -18.41 -5.77
CA GLY A 44 15.51 -18.08 -6.68
C GLY A 44 16.06 -19.26 -7.48
N LEU A 45 16.14 -20.45 -6.88
CA LEU A 45 16.53 -21.67 -7.60
C LEU A 45 15.55 -22.07 -8.71
N LYS A 46 14.29 -21.64 -8.63
CA LYS A 46 13.24 -21.97 -9.62
C LYS A 46 13.21 -20.98 -10.79
N LEU A 47 13.84 -19.82 -10.65
CA LEU A 47 13.86 -18.78 -11.66
C LEU A 47 14.71 -19.21 -12.88
N ASN A 48 14.34 -18.71 -14.06
CA ASN A 48 15.13 -18.83 -15.28
C ASN A 48 16.19 -17.73 -15.36
N ASP A 49 16.96 -17.54 -14.29
CA ASP A 49 18.01 -16.52 -14.23
C ASP A 49 19.29 -17.10 -13.62
N LEU A 50 20.38 -17.05 -14.38
CA LEU A 50 21.67 -17.63 -14.00
C LEU A 50 22.24 -16.97 -12.73
N GLN A 51 22.10 -15.64 -12.60
CA GLN A 51 22.58 -14.91 -11.44
C GLN A 51 21.78 -15.30 -10.19
N ALA A 52 20.46 -15.45 -10.31
CA ALA A 52 19.62 -15.86 -9.20
C ALA A 52 19.93 -17.27 -8.70
N VAL A 53 20.19 -18.21 -9.61
CA VAL A 53 20.60 -19.58 -9.26
C VAL A 53 21.94 -19.56 -8.52
N TYR A 54 22.93 -18.78 -9.00
CA TYR A 54 24.23 -18.64 -8.32
C TYR A 54 24.09 -18.19 -6.87
N TYR A 55 23.46 -17.03 -6.62
CA TYR A 55 23.33 -16.50 -5.26
C TYR A 55 22.44 -17.38 -4.37
N SER A 56 21.45 -18.08 -4.93
CA SER A 56 20.63 -19.03 -4.17
C SER A 56 21.44 -20.26 -3.74
N SER A 57 22.25 -20.82 -4.66
CA SER A 57 23.10 -21.97 -4.39
C SER A 57 24.19 -21.70 -3.33
N LEU A 58 24.62 -20.45 -3.16
CA LEU A 58 25.56 -20.06 -2.10
C LEU A 58 24.98 -20.12 -0.69
N ASN A 59 23.66 -19.95 -0.53
CA ASN A 59 23.03 -19.75 0.78
C ASN A 59 22.13 -20.90 1.22
N ILE A 60 21.94 -21.92 0.38
CA ILE A 60 21.16 -23.13 0.70
C ILE A 60 22.14 -24.25 1.07
N GLN A 61 22.09 -24.67 2.33
CA GLN A 61 22.84 -25.84 2.79
C GLN A 61 21.98 -27.09 2.57
N ASN A 62 22.57 -28.13 1.96
CA ASN A 62 21.93 -29.43 1.72
C ASN A 62 20.77 -29.41 0.73
N LEU A 63 21.05 -29.06 -0.52
CA LEU A 63 20.11 -29.27 -1.61
C LEU A 63 19.91 -30.78 -1.86
N ASP A 64 18.67 -31.20 -2.11
CA ASP A 64 18.38 -32.58 -2.49
C ASP A 64 19.19 -32.98 -3.75
N THR A 65 19.72 -34.20 -3.72
CA THR A 65 20.53 -34.77 -4.81
C THR A 65 19.83 -34.72 -6.16
N LYS A 66 18.51 -34.97 -6.21
CA LYS A 66 17.75 -34.87 -7.45
C LYS A 66 17.63 -33.43 -7.94
N ALA A 67 17.29 -32.50 -7.05
CA ALA A 67 17.18 -31.08 -7.38
C ALA A 67 18.52 -30.48 -7.85
N SER A 68 19.64 -30.93 -7.27
CA SER A 68 20.98 -30.55 -7.74
C SER A 68 21.24 -31.02 -9.17
N VAL A 69 20.95 -32.29 -9.49
CA VAL A 69 21.13 -32.85 -10.85
C VAL A 69 20.27 -32.12 -11.88
N ASP A 70 19.00 -31.86 -11.57
CA ASP A 70 18.07 -31.15 -12.45
C ASP A 70 18.51 -29.69 -12.71
N LEU A 71 19.05 -29.01 -11.70
CA LEU A 71 19.60 -27.67 -11.88
C LEU A 71 20.90 -27.69 -12.68
N CYS A 72 21.79 -28.66 -12.42
CA CYS A 72 23.06 -28.79 -13.15
C CYS A 72 22.85 -28.95 -14.66
N SER A 73 21.84 -29.71 -15.09
CA SER A 73 21.50 -29.88 -16.51
C SER A 73 20.90 -28.61 -17.12
N LYS A 74 20.11 -27.86 -16.34
CA LYS A 74 19.51 -26.58 -16.76
C LYS A 74 20.51 -25.42 -16.86
N LEU A 75 21.65 -25.48 -16.16
CA LEU A 75 22.63 -24.38 -16.14
C LEU A 75 23.15 -24.01 -17.54
N HIS A 76 23.27 -24.98 -18.45
CA HIS A 76 23.77 -24.69 -19.81
C HIS A 76 22.75 -23.83 -20.59
N SER A 77 21.46 -24.15 -20.53
CA SER A 77 20.43 -23.33 -21.18
C SER A 77 20.35 -21.93 -20.56
N LEU A 78 20.44 -21.82 -19.23
CA LEU A 78 20.45 -20.53 -18.55
C LEU A 78 21.65 -19.65 -18.93
N TYR A 79 22.79 -20.26 -19.22
CA TYR A 79 23.98 -19.55 -19.68
C TYR A 79 23.79 -18.97 -21.08
N GLU A 80 23.24 -19.76 -22.02
CA GLU A 80 22.92 -19.30 -23.38
C GLU A 80 21.85 -18.19 -23.35
N ASP A 81 20.76 -18.38 -22.61
CA ASP A 81 19.62 -17.46 -22.54
C ASP A 81 19.92 -16.15 -21.78
N SER A 82 20.98 -16.12 -20.96
CA SER A 82 21.31 -14.95 -20.12
C SER A 82 21.62 -13.71 -20.96
N LYS A 83 21.35 -12.51 -20.43
CA LYS A 83 21.72 -11.23 -21.07
C LYS A 83 22.91 -10.55 -20.41
N LEU A 84 23.57 -11.23 -19.47
CA LEU A 84 24.73 -10.70 -18.75
C LEU A 84 25.96 -10.59 -19.66
N ASN A 85 26.93 -9.78 -19.25
CA ASN A 85 28.21 -9.69 -19.95
C ASN A 85 28.90 -11.06 -19.97
N CYS A 86 29.72 -11.31 -21.01
CA CYS A 86 30.41 -12.59 -21.17
C CYS A 86 31.16 -13.02 -19.91
N TYR A 87 31.92 -12.11 -19.29
CA TYR A 87 32.69 -12.39 -18.08
C TYR A 87 31.80 -12.67 -16.84
N GLU A 88 30.60 -12.09 -16.77
CA GLU A 88 29.64 -12.34 -15.68
C GLU A 88 28.96 -13.70 -15.85
N LYS A 89 28.52 -14.02 -17.07
CA LYS A 89 27.95 -15.34 -17.37
C LYS A 89 28.92 -16.46 -17.04
N ASP A 90 30.18 -16.31 -17.46
CA ASP A 90 31.25 -17.29 -17.21
C ASP A 90 31.43 -17.50 -15.68
N PHE A 91 31.51 -16.41 -14.91
CA PHE A 91 31.60 -16.45 -13.45
C PHE A 91 30.41 -17.15 -12.78
N TYR A 92 29.19 -16.73 -13.11
CA TYR A 92 27.98 -17.28 -12.49
C TYR A 92 27.76 -18.74 -12.87
N LEU A 93 28.11 -19.15 -14.08
CA LEU A 93 28.06 -20.55 -14.50
C LEU A 93 29.04 -21.40 -13.69
N ILE A 94 30.32 -21.02 -13.65
CA ILE A 94 31.36 -21.77 -12.93
C ILE A 94 31.02 -21.85 -11.44
N GLY A 95 30.63 -20.72 -10.86
CA GLY A 95 30.24 -20.63 -9.46
C GLY A 95 29.04 -21.50 -9.13
N SER A 96 27.98 -21.44 -9.94
CA SER A 96 26.76 -22.25 -9.72
C SER A 96 27.07 -23.74 -9.81
N ARG A 97 27.89 -24.15 -10.79
CA ARG A 97 28.30 -25.56 -10.92
C ARG A 97 29.07 -26.06 -9.70
N LYS A 98 29.98 -25.22 -9.17
CA LYS A 98 30.76 -25.53 -7.97
C LYS A 98 29.87 -25.64 -6.74
N ASN A 99 28.96 -24.70 -6.54
CA ASN A 99 28.07 -24.66 -5.38
C ASN A 99 27.06 -25.82 -5.37
N LEU A 100 26.55 -26.20 -6.55
CA LEU A 100 25.60 -27.31 -6.71
C LEU A 100 26.28 -28.69 -6.71
N GLY A 101 27.61 -28.76 -6.83
CA GLY A 101 28.35 -30.02 -6.89
C GLY A 101 28.17 -30.80 -8.19
N CYS A 102 28.04 -30.10 -9.33
CA CYS A 102 27.82 -30.74 -10.64
C CYS A 102 29.01 -31.62 -11.04
N LYS A 103 28.74 -32.90 -11.36
CA LYS A 103 29.78 -33.90 -11.70
C LYS A 103 30.31 -33.79 -13.12
N GLU A 104 29.51 -33.26 -14.04
CA GLU A 104 29.90 -33.09 -15.44
C GLU A 104 31.04 -32.07 -15.58
N LYS A 105 31.99 -32.35 -16.47
CA LYS A 105 33.07 -31.40 -16.77
C LYS A 105 32.55 -30.23 -17.61
N LEU A 106 33.11 -29.04 -17.37
CA LEU A 106 32.92 -27.89 -18.26
C LEU A 106 33.52 -28.20 -19.63
N THR A 107 32.85 -27.74 -20.69
CA THR A 107 33.34 -27.88 -22.07
C THR A 107 34.70 -27.18 -22.24
N GLU A 108 35.59 -27.77 -23.02
CA GLU A 108 36.92 -27.21 -23.30
C GLU A 108 36.87 -25.80 -23.91
N ALA A 109 35.83 -25.49 -24.69
CA ALA A 109 35.62 -24.15 -25.25
C ALA A 109 35.46 -23.07 -24.15
N ILE A 110 34.66 -23.34 -23.12
CA ILE A 110 34.46 -22.40 -21.99
C ILE A 110 35.73 -22.29 -21.16
N LEU A 111 36.41 -23.41 -20.88
CA LEU A 111 37.67 -23.40 -20.13
C LEU A 111 38.77 -22.62 -20.88
N GLY A 112 38.94 -22.88 -22.17
CA GLY A 112 39.91 -22.16 -23.02
C GLY A 112 39.61 -20.66 -23.12
N LYS A 113 38.33 -20.28 -23.22
CA LYS A 113 37.90 -18.88 -23.18
C LYS A 113 38.23 -18.22 -21.84
N VAL A 114 37.95 -18.88 -20.71
CA VAL A 114 38.26 -18.33 -19.38
C VAL A 114 39.77 -18.18 -19.20
N TYR A 115 40.56 -19.20 -19.48
CA TYR A 115 42.03 -19.12 -19.33
C TYR A 115 42.70 -18.10 -20.25
N SER A 116 42.19 -17.90 -21.47
CA SER A 116 42.70 -16.85 -22.36
C SER A 116 42.23 -15.46 -21.98
N SER A 117 41.09 -15.32 -21.28
CA SER A 117 40.51 -14.02 -20.93
C SER A 117 41.43 -13.17 -20.04
N ILE A 118 42.19 -13.75 -19.10
CA ILE A 118 43.13 -12.95 -18.28
C ILE A 118 44.25 -12.30 -19.12
N LYS A 119 44.55 -12.87 -20.30
CA LYS A 119 45.61 -12.38 -21.18
C LYS A 119 45.12 -11.32 -22.17
N SER A 120 43.81 -11.14 -22.33
CA SER A 120 43.25 -10.13 -23.24
C SER A 120 43.36 -8.72 -22.66
N ASN A 121 43.00 -7.71 -23.44
CA ASN A 121 42.85 -6.35 -22.91
C ASN A 121 41.66 -6.32 -21.94
N LEU A 122 41.90 -5.82 -20.72
CA LEU A 122 40.92 -5.70 -19.64
C LEU A 122 40.49 -4.23 -19.56
N SER A 123 39.19 -4.00 -19.63
CA SER A 123 38.60 -2.67 -19.88
C SER A 123 38.05 -1.98 -18.64
N SER A 124 37.68 -2.74 -17.60
CA SER A 124 37.13 -2.21 -16.35
C SER A 124 37.52 -3.04 -15.13
N SER A 125 37.49 -2.43 -13.96
CA SER A 125 37.72 -3.09 -12.67
C SER A 125 36.70 -4.21 -12.40
N GLN A 126 35.44 -4.03 -12.81
CA GLN A 126 34.40 -5.06 -12.75
C GLN A 126 34.77 -6.29 -13.60
N GLU A 127 35.24 -6.07 -14.84
CA GLU A 127 35.67 -7.16 -15.72
C GLU A 127 36.85 -7.93 -15.12
N ILE A 128 37.83 -7.23 -14.55
CA ILE A 128 38.96 -7.85 -13.84
C ILE A 128 38.45 -8.72 -12.68
N TYR A 129 37.56 -8.18 -11.85
CA TYR A 129 36.97 -8.90 -10.72
C TYR A 129 36.36 -10.23 -11.14
N TYR A 130 35.44 -10.23 -12.11
CA TYR A 130 34.77 -11.47 -12.51
C TYR A 130 35.72 -12.48 -13.15
N ARG A 131 36.72 -12.04 -13.92
CA ARG A 131 37.70 -12.93 -14.54
C ARG A 131 38.66 -13.56 -13.53
N VAL A 132 39.17 -12.77 -12.57
CA VAL A 132 40.01 -13.25 -11.47
C VAL A 132 39.22 -14.20 -10.57
N ALA A 133 38.00 -13.82 -10.19
CA ALA A 133 37.14 -14.65 -9.35
C ALA A 133 36.77 -15.97 -10.05
N SER A 134 36.55 -15.96 -11.36
CA SER A 134 36.32 -17.19 -12.15
C SER A 134 37.51 -18.15 -12.11
N HIS A 135 38.73 -17.64 -12.25
CA HIS A 135 39.95 -18.47 -12.16
C HIS A 135 40.10 -19.09 -10.78
N LYS A 136 39.85 -18.30 -9.73
CA LYS A 136 39.86 -18.80 -8.36
C LYS A 136 38.80 -19.88 -8.13
N LEU A 137 37.60 -19.72 -8.69
CA LEU A 137 36.55 -20.74 -8.57
C LEU A 137 36.96 -22.06 -9.22
N LEU A 138 37.67 -22.02 -10.36
CA LEU A 138 38.25 -23.19 -11.04
C LEU A 138 39.46 -23.79 -10.30
N GLY A 139 39.97 -23.15 -9.25
CA GLY A 139 41.13 -23.62 -8.49
C GLY A 139 42.47 -23.41 -9.21
N VAL A 140 42.51 -22.54 -10.22
CA VAL A 140 43.72 -22.24 -10.98
C VAL A 140 44.38 -20.98 -10.43
N GLN A 141 45.64 -21.08 -10.03
CA GLN A 141 46.44 -19.94 -9.60
C GLN A 141 46.86 -19.11 -10.81
N ILE A 142 46.76 -17.80 -10.69
CA ILE A 142 47.25 -16.86 -11.71
C ILE A 142 48.76 -16.77 -11.55
N ASP A 143 49.51 -16.99 -12.63
CA ASP A 143 50.97 -16.87 -12.59
C ASP A 143 51.42 -15.44 -12.23
N GLU A 144 52.64 -15.33 -11.70
CA GLU A 144 53.16 -14.06 -11.19
C GLU A 144 53.28 -12.98 -12.27
N GLN A 145 53.59 -13.38 -13.51
CA GLN A 145 53.69 -12.47 -14.66
C GLN A 145 52.33 -11.84 -15.01
N ASN A 146 51.28 -12.65 -15.07
CA ASN A 146 49.92 -12.18 -15.32
C ASN A 146 49.37 -11.41 -14.13
N SER A 147 49.68 -11.81 -12.89
CA SER A 147 49.31 -11.04 -11.69
C SER A 147 49.92 -9.63 -11.73
N ALA A 148 51.21 -9.50 -12.03
CA ALA A 148 51.88 -8.21 -12.17
C ALA A 148 51.31 -7.36 -13.32
N ARG A 149 50.90 -7.98 -14.43
CA ARG A 149 50.22 -7.30 -15.54
C ARG A 149 48.84 -6.77 -15.12
N ILE A 150 48.04 -7.59 -14.43
CA ILE A 150 46.71 -7.19 -13.95
C ILE A 150 46.83 -6.04 -12.94
N VAL A 151 47.81 -6.11 -12.03
CA VAL A 151 48.11 -5.03 -11.08
C VAL A 151 48.38 -3.71 -11.79
N LYS A 152 49.22 -3.70 -12.84
CA LYS A 152 49.50 -2.49 -13.64
C LYS A 152 48.24 -1.95 -14.33
N ILE A 153 47.45 -2.82 -14.96
CA ILE A 153 46.20 -2.42 -15.62
C ILE A 153 45.21 -1.86 -14.59
N LEU A 154 45.05 -2.52 -13.45
CA LEU A 154 44.18 -2.07 -12.37
C LEU A 154 44.61 -0.69 -11.86
N GLN A 155 45.92 -0.45 -11.71
CA GLN A 155 46.45 0.85 -11.31
C GLN A 155 46.17 1.94 -12.36
N GLU A 156 46.26 1.64 -13.65
CA GLU A 156 45.92 2.58 -14.73
C GLU A 156 44.40 2.87 -14.78
N LEU A 157 43.56 1.86 -14.56
CA LEU A 157 42.11 2.02 -14.51
C LEU A 157 41.69 2.88 -13.33
N LEU A 158 42.24 2.66 -12.13
CA LEU A 158 41.94 3.46 -10.94
C LEU A 158 42.49 4.90 -10.99
N LYS A 159 43.38 5.21 -11.94
CA LYS A 159 43.77 6.59 -12.25
C LYS A 159 42.77 7.30 -13.18
N LYS A 160 42.01 6.53 -13.97
CA LYS A 160 41.03 7.04 -14.94
C LYS A 160 39.61 7.06 -14.37
N ASP A 161 39.29 6.11 -13.51
CA ASP A 161 37.97 5.90 -12.90
C ASP A 161 38.16 5.60 -11.41
N ASP A 162 37.96 6.62 -10.59
CA ASP A 162 38.01 6.60 -9.12
C ASP A 162 36.62 6.48 -8.48
N SER A 163 35.61 6.07 -9.27
CA SER A 163 34.26 5.82 -8.76
C SER A 163 34.26 4.75 -7.67
N ILE A 164 33.31 4.88 -6.74
CA ILE A 164 33.18 3.93 -5.63
C ILE A 164 32.94 2.49 -6.07
N VAL A 165 32.25 2.30 -7.20
CA VAL A 165 32.02 0.98 -7.81
C VAL A 165 33.34 0.37 -8.26
N SER A 166 34.19 1.16 -8.90
CA SER A 166 35.51 0.74 -9.38
C SER A 166 36.44 0.38 -8.22
N LEU A 167 36.46 1.21 -7.17
CA LEU A 167 37.19 0.94 -5.93
C LEU A 167 36.67 -0.33 -5.23
N GLY A 168 35.35 -0.51 -5.15
CA GLY A 168 34.71 -1.70 -4.61
C GLY A 168 35.22 -2.99 -5.27
N TYR A 169 35.18 -3.08 -6.60
CA TYR A 169 35.72 -4.24 -7.31
C TYR A 169 37.24 -4.39 -7.14
N ALA A 170 37.99 -3.28 -7.16
CA ALA A 170 39.43 -3.30 -6.94
C ALA A 170 39.82 -3.86 -5.57
N PHE A 171 39.05 -3.55 -4.52
CA PHE A 171 39.30 -4.11 -3.18
C PHE A 171 39.22 -5.65 -3.20
N HIS A 172 38.16 -6.20 -3.81
CA HIS A 172 38.04 -7.65 -3.94
C HIS A 172 39.13 -8.26 -4.81
N VAL A 173 39.55 -7.59 -5.88
CA VAL A 173 40.65 -8.08 -6.74
C VAL A 173 41.98 -8.08 -5.99
N ALA A 174 42.29 -7.00 -5.27
CA ALA A 174 43.55 -6.86 -4.53
C ALA A 174 43.73 -7.98 -3.50
N SER A 175 42.62 -8.45 -2.90
CA SER A 175 42.61 -9.58 -1.98
C SER A 175 43.08 -10.91 -2.60
N GLU A 176 43.05 -11.02 -3.93
CA GLU A 176 43.42 -12.24 -4.67
C GLU A 176 44.80 -12.14 -5.34
N LEU A 177 45.28 -10.93 -5.64
CA LEU A 177 46.54 -10.71 -6.38
C LEU A 177 47.80 -10.61 -5.47
N GLY A 178 47.63 -10.63 -4.15
CA GLY A 178 48.74 -10.61 -3.19
C GLY A 178 49.39 -9.24 -3.00
N THR A 179 50.63 -9.22 -2.50
CA THR A 179 51.36 -8.00 -2.06
C THR A 179 51.52 -6.93 -3.15
N GLY A 180 51.56 -7.32 -4.43
CA GLY A 180 51.65 -6.38 -5.56
C GLY A 180 50.45 -5.41 -5.66
N ALA A 181 49.30 -5.76 -5.08
CA ALA A 181 48.10 -4.93 -5.07
C ALA A 181 47.90 -4.12 -3.76
N ALA A 182 48.92 -4.06 -2.88
CA ALA A 182 48.81 -3.39 -1.58
C ALA A 182 48.47 -1.88 -1.67
N PHE A 183 48.78 -1.23 -2.79
CA PHE A 183 48.43 0.17 -3.04
C PHE A 183 46.91 0.42 -3.04
N VAL A 184 46.11 -0.60 -3.35
CA VAL A 184 44.64 -0.50 -3.31
C VAL A 184 44.16 -0.32 -1.87
N ALA A 185 44.88 -0.89 -0.89
CA ALA A 185 44.57 -0.73 0.52
C ALA A 185 44.79 0.72 1.02
N ASP A 186 45.64 1.50 0.36
CA ASP A 186 45.81 2.93 0.65
C ASP A 186 44.62 3.78 0.17
N ARG A 187 43.83 3.27 -0.77
CA ARG A 187 42.62 3.95 -1.31
C ARG A 187 41.36 3.72 -0.48
N VAL A 188 41.47 3.03 0.67
CA VAL A 188 40.32 2.74 1.54
C VAL A 188 39.77 4.01 2.17
N GLU A 189 40.64 4.95 2.58
CA GLU A 189 40.20 6.23 3.15
C GLU A 189 39.42 7.05 2.12
N ASP A 190 39.91 7.12 0.88
CA ASP A 190 39.21 7.78 -0.24
C ASP A 190 37.81 7.20 -0.46
N ALA A 191 37.66 5.87 -0.32
CA ALA A 191 36.37 5.21 -0.47
C ALA A 191 35.42 5.58 0.66
N ILE A 192 35.86 5.63 1.92
CA ILE A 192 34.99 5.97 3.06
C ILE A 192 34.49 7.41 2.98
N VAL A 193 35.32 8.35 2.50
CA VAL A 193 34.94 9.77 2.34
C VAL A 193 33.83 9.95 1.30
N GLN A 194 33.66 9.01 0.36
CA GLN A 194 32.57 9.01 -0.62
C GLN A 194 31.24 8.45 -0.06
N ALA A 195 31.17 8.11 1.23
CA ALA A 195 29.93 7.60 1.82
C ALA A 195 28.91 8.74 2.03
N ASP A 196 27.70 8.55 1.51
CA ASP A 196 26.59 9.46 1.72
C ASP A 196 25.92 9.20 3.06
N GLU A 197 25.70 10.26 3.83
CA GLU A 197 24.92 10.22 5.05
C GLU A 197 23.42 10.44 4.77
N VAL A 198 22.59 9.53 5.27
CA VAL A 198 21.13 9.57 5.15
C VAL A 198 20.51 9.78 6.52
N ASP A 199 19.75 10.88 6.66
CA ASP A 199 19.00 11.27 7.88
C ASP A 199 19.84 11.33 9.17
N GLY A 200 21.16 11.48 9.07
CA GLY A 200 22.08 11.47 10.22
C GLY A 200 22.25 10.10 10.89
N LYS A 201 21.67 9.03 10.31
CA LYS A 201 21.53 7.71 10.94
C LYS A 201 22.13 6.55 10.16
N MET A 202 22.32 6.74 8.85
CA MET A 202 22.77 5.68 7.94
C MET A 202 23.88 6.20 7.03
N LEU A 203 24.79 5.30 6.66
CA LEU A 203 25.79 5.55 5.63
C LEU A 203 25.54 4.58 4.48
N GLN A 204 25.65 5.09 3.27
CA GLN A 204 25.48 4.32 2.04
C GLN A 204 26.47 4.79 0.98
N PHE A 205 26.66 3.99 -0.06
CA PHE A 205 27.35 4.41 -1.27
C PHE A 205 26.36 4.53 -2.44
N GLU A 206 26.68 5.38 -3.40
CA GLU A 206 25.93 5.48 -4.65
C GLU A 206 25.87 4.11 -5.35
N GLY A 207 24.67 3.69 -5.78
CA GLY A 207 24.42 2.34 -6.33
C GLY A 207 23.74 1.36 -5.37
N GLY A 208 23.34 1.82 -4.18
CA GLY A 208 22.41 1.10 -3.29
C GLY A 208 23.00 -0.13 -2.62
N LEU A 209 22.15 -1.10 -2.26
CA LEU A 209 22.51 -2.23 -1.38
C LEU A 209 23.69 -3.04 -1.92
N SER A 210 23.71 -3.32 -3.23
CA SER A 210 24.74 -4.16 -3.83
C SER A 210 26.11 -3.50 -3.82
N ILE A 211 26.19 -2.22 -4.20
CA ILE A 211 27.46 -1.49 -4.20
C ILE A 211 27.91 -1.19 -2.77
N THR A 212 26.98 -0.82 -1.89
CA THR A 212 27.31 -0.57 -0.50
C THR A 212 27.90 -1.82 0.18
N ALA A 213 27.27 -2.99 -0.02
CA ALA A 213 27.80 -4.26 0.47
C ALA A 213 29.14 -4.62 -0.18
N LEU A 214 29.30 -4.44 -1.50
CA LEU A 214 30.54 -4.71 -2.22
C LEU A 214 31.72 -3.93 -1.62
N VAL A 215 31.54 -2.64 -1.40
CA VAL A 215 32.57 -1.73 -0.89
C VAL A 215 32.88 -2.04 0.57
N VAL A 216 31.87 -2.15 1.44
CA VAL A 216 32.07 -2.48 2.86
C VAL A 216 32.79 -3.82 3.00
N ASN A 217 32.33 -4.87 2.32
CA ASN A 217 33.01 -6.18 2.34
C ASN A 217 34.43 -6.09 1.79
N GLY A 218 34.64 -5.32 0.72
CA GLY A 218 35.96 -5.10 0.10
C GLY A 218 36.95 -4.43 1.06
N ILE A 219 36.51 -3.37 1.74
CA ILE A 219 37.31 -2.63 2.73
C ILE A 219 37.83 -3.57 3.81
N PHE A 220 36.94 -4.28 4.51
CA PHE A 220 37.31 -5.21 5.58
C PHE A 220 38.21 -6.34 5.09
N ARG A 221 37.98 -6.82 3.86
CA ARG A 221 38.76 -7.89 3.27
C ARG A 221 40.21 -7.46 2.99
N VAL A 222 40.38 -6.28 2.40
CA VAL A 222 41.70 -5.72 2.04
C VAL A 222 42.47 -5.32 3.29
N THR A 223 41.84 -4.63 4.24
CA THR A 223 42.50 -4.21 5.48
C THR A 223 42.98 -5.41 6.29
N ASN A 224 42.19 -6.48 6.37
CA ASN A 224 42.56 -7.72 7.04
C ASN A 224 43.75 -8.42 6.36
N ILE A 225 43.72 -8.58 5.02
CA ILE A 225 44.79 -9.27 4.27
C ILE A 225 46.12 -8.52 4.34
N PHE A 226 46.09 -7.19 4.18
CA PHE A 226 47.30 -6.36 4.22
C PHE A 226 47.67 -5.85 5.62
N LYS A 227 46.93 -6.28 6.66
CA LYS A 227 47.12 -5.89 8.07
C LYS A 227 47.16 -4.37 8.28
N LYS A 228 46.35 -3.63 7.52
CA LYS A 228 46.17 -2.18 7.70
C LYS A 228 45.03 -1.91 8.68
N PRO A 229 45.08 -0.83 9.49
CA PRO A 229 43.94 -0.43 10.30
C PRO A 229 42.75 -0.16 9.38
N THR A 230 41.56 -0.60 9.79
CA THR A 230 40.34 -0.25 9.05
C THR A 230 39.95 1.17 9.47
N PRO A 231 39.87 2.14 8.54
CA PRO A 231 39.58 3.53 8.88
C PRO A 231 38.09 3.78 9.18
N LEU A 232 37.34 2.71 9.50
CA LEU A 232 35.93 2.78 9.88
C LEU A 232 35.83 2.97 11.39
N ASP A 233 35.38 4.16 11.80
CA ASP A 233 35.10 4.41 13.19
C ASP A 233 33.84 3.65 13.67
N SER A 234 33.61 3.67 14.98
CA SER A 234 32.49 2.96 15.60
C SER A 234 31.12 3.52 15.20
N GLU A 235 31.02 4.82 14.93
CA GLU A 235 29.77 5.47 14.53
C GLU A 235 29.43 5.12 13.07
N GLN A 236 30.41 5.17 12.18
CA GLN A 236 30.29 4.79 10.78
C GLN A 236 29.89 3.31 10.67
N ALA A 237 30.49 2.42 11.47
CA ALA A 237 30.10 1.00 11.52
C ALA A 237 28.63 0.81 11.90
N VAL A 238 28.13 1.58 12.88
CA VAL A 238 26.71 1.58 13.28
C VAL A 238 25.81 2.12 12.18
N LYS A 239 26.22 3.20 11.50
CA LYS A 239 25.47 3.79 10.38
C LYS A 239 25.36 2.83 9.18
N PHE A 240 26.44 2.12 8.83
CA PHE A 240 26.39 1.07 7.80
C PHE A 240 25.55 -0.13 8.24
N ALA A 241 25.70 -0.60 9.48
CA ALA A 241 24.87 -1.69 10.01
C ALA A 241 23.38 -1.33 9.97
N THR A 242 23.03 -0.10 10.38
CA THR A 242 21.67 0.43 10.34
C THR A 242 21.13 0.48 8.91
N TYR A 243 21.95 0.91 7.94
CA TYR A 243 21.61 0.92 6.51
C TYR A 243 21.21 -0.48 5.99
N PHE A 244 22.02 -1.50 6.32
CA PHE A 244 21.77 -2.88 5.92
C PHE A 244 20.52 -3.44 6.60
N LEU A 245 20.37 -3.23 7.92
CA LEU A 245 19.22 -3.71 8.69
C LEU A 245 17.89 -3.11 8.23
N ASN A 246 17.89 -1.84 7.79
CA ASN A 246 16.71 -1.21 7.18
C ASN A 246 16.24 -1.95 5.91
N ARG A 247 17.16 -2.63 5.21
CA ARG A 247 16.91 -3.39 3.98
C ARG A 247 16.73 -4.89 4.18
N ARG A 248 16.43 -5.34 5.41
CA ARG A 248 16.16 -6.75 5.75
C ARG A 248 15.03 -7.41 4.95
N SER A 249 14.17 -6.62 4.30
CA SER A 249 13.04 -7.09 3.48
C SER A 249 13.35 -7.24 1.98
N VAL A 250 14.63 -7.26 1.59
CA VAL A 250 15.06 -7.47 0.20
C VAL A 250 14.48 -8.76 -0.40
N GLN A 251 14.04 -8.68 -1.66
CA GLN A 251 13.37 -9.77 -2.38
C GLN A 251 14.22 -10.36 -3.52
N SER A 252 15.36 -9.76 -3.85
CA SER A 252 16.28 -10.32 -4.84
C SER A 252 17.30 -11.26 -4.19
N THR A 253 17.64 -12.34 -4.87
CA THR A 253 18.63 -13.34 -4.42
C THR A 253 20.01 -12.74 -4.21
N LYS A 254 20.49 -11.93 -5.17
CA LYS A 254 21.73 -11.15 -5.03
C LYS A 254 21.67 -10.24 -3.80
N GLY A 255 20.60 -9.46 -3.66
CA GLY A 255 20.41 -8.52 -2.56
C GLY A 255 20.37 -9.22 -1.19
N ALA A 256 19.68 -10.35 -1.09
CA ALA A 256 19.61 -11.16 0.12
C ALA A 256 21.00 -11.70 0.54
N HIS A 257 21.79 -12.20 -0.43
CA HIS A 257 23.12 -12.71 -0.14
C HIS A 257 24.07 -11.60 0.33
N VAL A 258 24.18 -10.52 -0.45
CA VAL A 258 25.13 -9.43 -0.12
C VAL A 258 24.75 -8.71 1.17
N LEU A 259 23.45 -8.66 1.50
CA LEU A 259 22.98 -8.17 2.81
C LEU A 259 23.50 -9.06 3.95
N ILE A 260 23.29 -10.37 3.87
CA ILE A 260 23.73 -11.31 4.91
C ILE A 260 25.26 -11.27 5.03
N GLU A 261 25.97 -11.21 3.90
CA GLU A 261 27.42 -11.13 3.85
C GLU A 261 27.93 -9.83 4.52
N ALA A 262 27.34 -8.68 4.20
CA ALA A 262 27.72 -7.41 4.81
C ALA A 262 27.48 -7.38 6.32
N LEU A 263 26.34 -7.91 6.79
CA LEU A 263 26.06 -8.03 8.23
C LEU A 263 27.03 -9.00 8.92
N LYS A 264 27.40 -10.11 8.28
CA LYS A 264 28.44 -11.03 8.78
C LYS A 264 29.79 -10.32 8.90
N THR A 265 30.20 -9.56 7.89
CA THR A 265 31.46 -8.81 7.90
C THR A 265 31.49 -7.78 9.02
N LEU A 266 30.42 -6.98 9.17
CA LEU A 266 30.33 -5.99 10.25
C LEU A 266 30.24 -6.64 11.65
N SER A 267 29.68 -7.84 11.73
CA SER A 267 29.59 -8.63 12.97
C SER A 267 30.88 -9.39 13.29
N ALA A 268 31.83 -9.50 12.36
CA ALA A 268 33.09 -10.19 12.59
C ALA A 268 33.98 -9.36 13.53
N THR A 269 34.59 -10.05 14.50
CA THR A 269 35.27 -9.47 15.67
C THR A 269 36.29 -8.39 15.33
N GLY A 270 36.06 -7.17 15.84
CA GLY A 270 36.97 -6.03 15.77
C GLY A 270 36.62 -4.95 16.80
N ILE A 271 37.42 -3.88 16.87
CA ILE A 271 37.23 -2.79 17.84
C ILE A 271 35.95 -1.98 17.54
N SER A 272 35.51 -1.90 16.28
CA SER A 272 34.34 -1.11 15.86
C SER A 272 33.05 -1.95 15.67
N THR A 273 33.02 -3.21 16.12
CA THR A 273 31.88 -4.12 15.87
C THR A 273 30.60 -3.61 16.56
N PRO A 274 29.52 -3.32 15.81
CA PRO A 274 28.24 -2.93 16.38
C PRO A 274 27.46 -4.15 16.87
N ILE A 275 26.70 -3.98 17.96
CA ILE A 275 25.78 -5.00 18.49
C ILE A 275 24.35 -4.47 18.50
N CYS A 276 23.36 -5.34 18.61
CA CYS A 276 21.97 -4.94 18.83
C CYS A 276 21.63 -5.04 20.32
N ILE A 277 21.13 -3.93 20.87
CA ILE A 277 20.47 -3.92 22.17
C ILE A 277 19.03 -3.50 21.91
N GLN A 278 18.09 -4.42 22.15
CA GLN A 278 16.68 -4.16 21.89
C GLN A 278 15.80 -4.75 22.99
N MET A 279 14.62 -4.18 23.16
CA MET A 279 13.66 -4.71 24.12
C MET A 279 13.03 -6.01 23.60
N ILE A 280 12.78 -6.95 24.51
CA ILE A 280 11.99 -8.15 24.22
C ILE A 280 10.54 -7.91 24.65
N GLY A 281 9.61 -8.16 23.73
CA GLY A 281 8.18 -7.96 23.94
C GLY A 281 7.72 -6.56 23.51
N ASN A 282 6.56 -6.14 24.00
CA ASN A 282 5.91 -4.88 23.64
C ASN A 282 6.25 -3.72 24.60
N GLY A 283 7.14 -3.95 25.57
CA GLY A 283 7.53 -2.96 26.58
C GLY A 283 6.46 -2.55 27.54
N GLN A 284 5.43 -3.36 27.71
CA GLN A 284 4.42 -3.14 28.73
C GLN A 284 4.66 -4.11 29.88
N LEU A 285 5.16 -3.58 30.99
CA LEU A 285 5.42 -4.34 32.21
C LEU A 285 4.20 -4.31 33.11
N GLN A 286 3.87 -5.43 33.73
CA GLN A 286 2.81 -5.50 34.73
C GLN A 286 3.29 -4.88 36.06
N ALA A 287 2.41 -4.21 36.79
CA ALA A 287 2.74 -3.62 38.10
C ALA A 287 3.17 -4.66 39.14
N ASP A 288 2.57 -5.85 39.13
CA ASP A 288 2.80 -6.87 40.17
C ASP A 288 4.15 -7.59 39.99
N ASP A 289 4.64 -7.68 38.75
CA ASP A 289 5.92 -8.32 38.42
C ASP A 289 6.61 -7.58 37.26
N PRO A 290 7.19 -6.39 37.51
CA PRO A 290 7.80 -5.55 36.49
C PRO A 290 9.19 -6.07 36.09
N ILE A 291 9.23 -7.13 35.28
CA ILE A 291 10.47 -7.69 34.71
C ILE A 291 10.75 -7.06 33.33
N LEU A 292 11.83 -6.30 33.23
CA LEU A 292 12.29 -5.75 31.95
C LEU A 292 13.26 -6.71 31.27
N ASN A 293 12.88 -7.23 30.10
CA ASN A 293 13.71 -8.14 29.30
C ASN A 293 14.31 -7.42 28.10
N VAL A 294 15.62 -7.57 27.91
CA VAL A 294 16.39 -6.96 26.83
C VAL A 294 17.19 -8.06 26.13
N GLY A 295 17.20 -8.02 24.81
CA GLY A 295 18.04 -8.86 23.97
C GLY A 295 19.34 -8.13 23.65
N ILE A 296 20.47 -8.77 23.93
CA ILE A 296 21.80 -8.31 23.52
C ILE A 296 22.37 -9.35 22.57
N VAL A 297 22.42 -9.02 21.29
CA VAL A 297 22.76 -9.94 20.19
C VAL A 297 23.69 -9.28 19.18
N ASP A 298 24.35 -10.10 18.36
CA ASP A 298 25.02 -9.62 17.16
C ASP A 298 24.00 -9.17 16.09
N LEU A 299 24.49 -8.67 14.95
CA LEU A 299 23.62 -8.19 13.86
C LEU A 299 22.76 -9.30 13.22
N LEU A 300 23.07 -10.57 13.49
CA LEU A 300 22.43 -11.78 12.94
C LEU A 300 21.58 -12.51 13.99
N GLY A 301 21.45 -11.96 15.20
CA GLY A 301 20.66 -12.56 16.29
C GLY A 301 21.35 -13.66 17.08
N ASN A 302 22.66 -13.84 16.93
CA ASN A 302 23.43 -14.78 17.74
C ASN A 302 23.95 -14.10 19.03
N PRO A 303 24.36 -14.89 20.04
CA PRO A 303 25.02 -14.34 21.23
C PRO A 303 26.30 -13.58 20.87
N VAL A 304 26.51 -12.44 21.53
CA VAL A 304 27.75 -11.65 21.38
C VAL A 304 28.94 -12.45 21.93
N ILE A 305 30.08 -12.42 21.21
CA ILE A 305 31.31 -13.13 21.57
C ILE A 305 32.46 -12.11 21.66
N PRO A 306 33.09 -11.92 22.84
CA PRO A 306 32.75 -12.50 24.15
C PRO A 306 31.43 -11.92 24.70
N PRO A 307 30.70 -12.67 25.56
CA PRO A 307 29.45 -12.19 26.15
C PRO A 307 29.72 -11.04 27.13
N PRO A 308 28.85 -10.01 27.16
CA PRO A 308 29.05 -8.87 28.04
C PRO A 308 28.93 -9.30 29.51
N GLN A 309 29.87 -8.84 30.33
CA GLN A 309 29.99 -9.25 31.73
C GLN A 309 29.17 -8.36 32.66
N ASN A 310 29.16 -7.06 32.37
CA ASN A 310 28.49 -6.04 33.18
C ASN A 310 27.42 -5.34 32.37
N VAL A 311 26.15 -5.62 32.65
CA VAL A 311 25.02 -4.93 32.02
C VAL A 311 24.23 -4.19 33.10
N TYR A 312 24.21 -2.86 32.99
CA TYR A 312 23.49 -1.98 33.91
C TYR A 312 22.52 -1.09 33.14
N GLY A 313 21.43 -0.68 33.80
CA GLY A 313 20.51 0.32 33.27
C GLY A 313 20.25 1.45 34.25
N LYS A 314 20.25 2.68 33.73
CA LYS A 314 19.73 3.86 34.43
C LYS A 314 18.29 4.10 33.99
N ILE A 315 17.37 4.11 34.93
CA ILE A 315 15.93 4.23 34.68
C ILE A 315 15.46 5.65 35.00
N LEU A 316 14.83 6.28 34.02
CA LEU A 316 14.31 7.64 34.07
C LEU A 316 12.81 7.63 33.82
N LEU A 317 12.05 8.42 34.56
CA LEU A 317 10.65 8.68 34.25
C LEU A 317 10.59 9.69 33.09
N LYS A 318 9.92 9.34 31.97
CA LYS A 318 9.92 10.16 30.76
C LYS A 318 9.26 11.54 30.94
N LYS A 319 8.33 11.67 31.90
CA LYS A 319 7.55 12.90 32.10
C LYS A 319 8.42 14.10 32.49
N ASP A 320 9.41 13.87 33.36
CA ASP A 320 10.24 14.91 33.97
C ASP A 320 11.73 14.55 33.99
N ASN A 321 12.11 13.43 33.37
CA ASN A 321 13.45 12.85 33.41
C ASN A 321 13.97 12.59 34.84
N SER A 322 13.07 12.42 35.81
CA SER A 322 13.46 12.05 37.18
C SER A 322 14.05 10.65 37.20
N VAL A 323 15.13 10.47 37.97
CA VAL A 323 15.84 9.20 38.09
C VAL A 323 15.08 8.31 39.08
N LEU A 324 14.61 7.15 38.61
CA LEU A 324 14.04 6.11 39.47
C LEU A 324 15.15 5.23 40.08
N ALA A 325 16.13 4.86 39.25
CA ALA A 325 17.25 4.01 39.65
C ALA A 325 18.47 4.25 38.76
N GLU A 326 19.66 4.34 39.34
CA GLU A 326 20.89 4.67 38.59
C GLU A 326 21.63 3.46 38.03
N LYS A 327 21.62 2.33 38.75
CA LYS A 327 22.44 1.15 38.42
C LYS A 327 21.67 -0.14 38.62
N VAL A 328 20.61 -0.32 37.82
CA VAL A 328 19.83 -1.56 37.81
C VAL A 328 20.62 -2.65 37.11
N GLN A 329 20.88 -3.77 37.77
CA GLN A 329 21.63 -4.88 37.19
C GLN A 329 20.73 -5.73 36.29
N PHE A 330 21.23 -6.04 35.10
CA PHE A 330 20.61 -6.95 34.15
C PHE A 330 21.32 -8.31 34.21
N ILE A 331 20.57 -9.35 34.57
CA ILE A 331 21.10 -10.71 34.79
C ILE A 331 20.79 -11.55 33.54
N PRO A 332 21.78 -12.26 32.96
CA PRO A 332 21.53 -13.15 31.83
C PRO A 332 20.62 -14.31 32.25
N LYS A 333 19.63 -14.64 31.42
CA LYS A 333 18.78 -15.83 31.65
C LYS A 333 19.57 -17.10 31.39
N SER A 334 19.47 -18.06 32.30
CA SER A 334 20.18 -19.35 32.20
C SER A 334 19.78 -20.17 30.96
N SER A 335 18.56 -19.99 30.47
CA SER A 335 18.03 -20.69 29.30
C SER A 335 18.46 -20.09 27.97
N ASP A 336 18.81 -18.80 27.93
CA ASP A 336 19.13 -18.06 26.69
C ASP A 336 20.19 -17.00 26.95
N LYS A 337 21.38 -17.23 26.38
CA LYS A 337 22.55 -16.35 26.52
C LYS A 337 22.39 -14.98 25.85
N THR A 338 21.32 -14.79 25.07
CA THR A 338 21.02 -13.51 24.41
C THR A 338 20.12 -12.60 25.25
N VAL A 339 19.46 -13.15 26.29
CA VAL A 339 18.42 -12.45 27.04
C VAL A 339 18.92 -12.03 28.41
N TYR A 340 18.77 -10.76 28.71
CA TYR A 340 19.11 -10.15 29.99
C TYR A 340 17.86 -9.57 30.64
N ALA A 341 17.64 -9.89 31.91
CA ALA A 341 16.45 -9.47 32.64
C ALA A 341 16.83 -8.61 33.85
N ALA A 342 16.08 -7.53 34.06
CA ALA A 342 16.15 -6.69 35.24
C ALA A 342 14.83 -6.76 36.00
N GLN A 343 14.88 -7.11 37.29
CA GLN A 343 13.71 -7.09 38.15
C GLN A 343 13.54 -5.72 38.79
N LEU A 344 12.40 -5.08 38.55
CA LEU A 344 12.19 -3.69 38.97
C LEU A 344 11.40 -3.52 40.28
N SER A 345 10.91 -4.62 40.88
CA SER A 345 10.03 -4.57 42.05
C SER A 345 10.64 -3.86 43.26
N SER A 346 11.97 -3.96 43.45
CA SER A 346 12.70 -3.27 44.53
C SER A 346 12.65 -1.74 44.43
N TYR A 347 12.46 -1.21 43.22
CA TYR A 347 12.42 0.23 42.95
C TYR A 347 11.00 0.80 42.97
N LYS A 348 9.98 -0.03 43.17
CA LYS A 348 8.55 0.35 43.25
C LYS A 348 8.12 1.32 42.14
N PRO A 349 8.32 0.96 40.86
CA PRO A 349 7.92 1.81 39.75
C PRO A 349 6.42 2.07 39.80
N THR A 350 6.01 3.31 39.53
CA THR A 350 4.61 3.70 39.44
C THR A 350 4.11 3.56 38.00
N ARG A 351 2.80 3.62 37.80
CA ARG A 351 2.21 3.67 36.45
C ARG A 351 2.84 4.83 35.66
N GLY A 352 3.42 4.52 34.50
CA GLY A 352 4.09 5.56 33.71
C GLY A 352 4.87 5.04 32.52
N ILE A 353 5.46 6.00 31.79
CA ILE A 353 6.37 5.75 30.68
C ILE A 353 7.78 6.06 31.18
N TYR A 354 8.69 5.11 30.97
CA TYR A 354 10.07 5.16 31.43
C TYR A 354 11.04 5.04 30.26
N LEU A 355 12.23 5.59 30.45
CA LEU A 355 13.40 5.38 29.61
C LEU A 355 14.41 4.57 30.42
N VAL A 356 15.01 3.57 29.79
CA VAL A 356 16.19 2.88 30.33
C VAL A 356 17.38 3.21 29.44
N GLU A 357 18.43 3.75 30.02
CA GLU A 357 19.74 3.91 29.40
C GLU A 357 20.58 2.69 29.80
N ILE A 358 20.70 1.74 28.87
CA ILE A 358 21.43 0.49 29.08
C ILE A 358 22.88 0.72 28.72
N SER A 359 23.79 0.25 29.57
CA SER A 359 25.22 0.21 29.37
C SER A 359 25.72 -1.23 29.54
N ALA A 360 26.27 -1.82 28.48
CA ALA A 360 26.98 -3.10 28.54
C ALA A 360 28.49 -2.87 28.43
N ASP A 361 29.22 -3.31 29.46
CA ASP A 361 30.67 -3.15 29.66
C ASP A 361 31.19 -1.71 29.44
N ASN A 362 30.36 -0.71 29.73
CA ASN A 362 30.61 0.72 29.47
C ASN A 362 30.98 1.07 28.02
N THR A 363 30.78 0.13 27.11
CA THR A 363 31.20 0.23 25.70
C THR A 363 29.98 0.36 24.79
N PHE A 364 28.91 -0.36 25.12
CA PHE A 364 27.68 -0.38 24.33
C PHE A 364 26.57 0.30 25.11
N THR A 365 26.13 1.46 24.61
CA THR A 365 25.05 2.22 25.21
C THR A 365 23.81 2.23 24.31
N GLN A 366 22.63 2.11 24.89
CA GLN A 366 21.36 2.21 24.16
C GLN A 366 20.25 2.75 25.06
N THR A 367 19.38 3.59 24.51
CA THR A 367 18.22 4.12 25.23
C THR A 367 16.94 3.48 24.71
N ILE A 368 16.15 2.88 25.61
CA ILE A 368 14.93 2.14 25.29
C ILE A 368 13.75 2.70 26.09
N LEU A 369 12.59 2.82 25.44
CA LEU A 369 11.35 3.27 26.08
C LEU A 369 10.47 2.09 26.47
N PHE A 370 10.08 1.99 27.74
CA PHE A 370 9.13 1.01 28.24
C PHE A 370 8.02 1.67 29.06
N LYS A 371 6.96 0.92 29.36
CA LYS A 371 5.81 1.34 30.16
C LYS A 371 5.62 0.38 31.32
N VAL A 372 5.29 0.93 32.48
CA VAL A 372 4.79 0.15 33.61
C VAL A 372 3.29 0.40 33.69
N LEU A 373 2.51 -0.65 33.48
CA LEU A 373 1.05 -0.62 33.50
C LEU A 373 0.55 -0.57 34.94
N GLY A 374 -0.43 0.30 35.22
CA GLY A 374 -1.16 0.27 36.49
C GLY A 374 -2.38 -0.65 36.43
N ARG A 375 -2.97 -0.94 37.59
CA ARG A 375 -4.30 -1.56 37.67
C ARG A 375 -5.31 -0.53 38.13
N VAL A 376 -6.37 -0.34 37.36
CA VAL A 376 -7.47 0.56 37.72
C VAL A 376 -8.44 -0.14 38.67
N LYS A 377 -8.87 0.56 39.71
CA LYS A 377 -9.93 0.13 40.62
C LYS A 377 -10.99 1.23 40.71
N VAL A 378 -12.26 0.84 40.64
CA VAL A 378 -13.38 1.75 40.91
C VAL A 378 -13.42 1.99 42.41
N HIS A 379 -13.15 3.22 42.84
CA HIS A 379 -13.22 3.61 44.25
C HIS A 379 -14.67 3.80 44.70
N SER A 380 -15.44 4.52 43.91
CA SER A 380 -16.87 4.71 44.11
C SER A 380 -17.56 4.97 42.78
N LEU A 381 -18.79 4.47 42.64
CA LEU A 381 -19.71 4.85 41.57
C LEU A 381 -21.07 5.19 42.19
N GLU A 382 -21.60 6.33 41.80
CA GLU A 382 -22.93 6.81 42.13
C GLU A 382 -23.73 6.98 40.84
N ILE A 383 -24.96 6.49 40.81
CA ILE A 383 -25.90 6.69 39.70
C ILE A 383 -27.25 7.16 40.22
N GLY A 384 -27.95 8.02 39.49
CA GLY A 384 -29.26 8.50 39.87
C GLY A 384 -30.00 9.21 38.76
N VAL A 385 -31.27 9.51 39.01
CA VAL A 385 -32.13 10.33 38.15
C VAL A 385 -32.48 11.60 38.91
N ALA A 386 -32.43 12.74 38.23
CA ALA A 386 -32.79 14.05 38.77
C ALA A 386 -33.70 14.79 37.79
N GLU A 387 -34.44 15.79 38.27
CA GLU A 387 -35.19 16.68 37.39
C GLU A 387 -34.22 17.62 36.64
N SER A 388 -34.51 17.96 35.39
CA SER A 388 -33.69 18.86 34.58
C SER A 388 -33.66 20.30 35.13
N ASP A 389 -34.81 20.77 35.63
CA ASP A 389 -35.07 22.20 35.86
C ASP A 389 -34.95 22.66 37.32
N THR A 390 -34.75 21.74 38.28
CA THR A 390 -34.69 22.08 39.71
C THR A 390 -33.43 21.54 40.39
N SER A 391 -32.85 22.33 41.31
CA SER A 391 -31.77 21.92 42.23
C SER A 391 -32.26 21.00 43.36
N SER A 392 -33.21 20.11 43.04
CA SER A 392 -33.80 19.17 43.98
C SER A 392 -32.79 18.10 44.39
N SER A 393 -32.96 17.52 45.58
CA SER A 393 -32.03 16.53 46.13
C SER A 393 -31.99 15.27 45.27
N ILE A 394 -30.85 15.02 44.63
CA ILE A 394 -30.62 13.86 43.75
C ILE A 394 -30.67 12.57 44.59
N LYS A 395 -31.60 11.65 44.26
CA LYS A 395 -31.58 10.29 44.81
C LYS A 395 -30.48 9.47 44.13
N LYS A 396 -29.26 9.57 44.64
CA LYS A 396 -28.13 8.77 44.17
C LYS A 396 -28.11 7.41 44.85
N GLN A 397 -27.80 6.39 44.08
CA GLN A 397 -27.58 5.02 44.55
C GLN A 397 -26.13 4.66 44.24
N SER A 398 -25.43 4.10 45.22
CA SER A 398 -24.05 3.65 45.02
C SER A 398 -24.04 2.21 44.51
N VAL A 399 -23.17 1.94 43.53
CA VAL A 399 -23.00 0.61 42.94
C VAL A 399 -21.56 0.15 43.16
N ALA A 400 -21.38 -1.04 43.74
CA ALA A 400 -20.07 -1.64 43.90
C ALA A 400 -19.66 -2.35 42.61
N TYR A 401 -18.42 -2.15 42.14
CA TYR A 401 -17.89 -2.91 41.00
C TYR A 401 -17.59 -4.37 41.42
N PRO A 402 -17.92 -5.41 40.63
CA PRO A 402 -18.57 -5.41 39.32
C PRO A 402 -20.06 -5.80 39.38
N GLN A 403 -20.83 -5.29 40.35
CA GLN A 403 -22.24 -5.62 40.53
C GLN A 403 -23.16 -4.75 39.65
N LEU A 404 -24.37 -5.22 39.41
CA LEU A 404 -25.44 -4.47 38.74
C LEU A 404 -26.25 -3.71 39.80
N LEU A 405 -26.73 -2.50 39.48
CA LEU A 405 -27.66 -1.78 40.33
C LEU A 405 -28.96 -2.57 40.55
N ASP A 406 -29.39 -2.68 41.82
CA ASP A 406 -30.66 -3.31 42.18
C ASP A 406 -31.86 -2.49 41.68
N GLY A 407 -32.63 -3.07 40.75
CA GLY A 407 -33.82 -2.45 40.16
C GLY A 407 -33.57 -1.84 38.78
N THR A 408 -34.43 -0.90 38.38
CA THR A 408 -34.38 -0.27 37.06
C THR A 408 -34.64 1.22 37.21
N LEU A 409 -33.74 2.04 36.69
CA LEU A 409 -33.91 3.48 36.67
C LEU A 409 -34.94 3.84 35.60
N LYS A 410 -35.80 4.82 35.86
CA LYS A 410 -36.79 5.32 34.91
C LYS A 410 -36.53 6.81 34.74
N ALA A 411 -36.37 7.25 33.51
CA ALA A 411 -36.18 8.66 33.19
C ALA A 411 -37.05 9.03 31.98
N ASP A 412 -37.81 10.12 32.10
CA ASP A 412 -38.61 10.71 31.04
C ASP A 412 -38.01 12.03 30.55
N SER A 413 -38.70 12.73 29.65
CA SER A 413 -38.20 13.91 28.96
C SER A 413 -37.91 15.13 29.85
N THR A 414 -38.37 15.15 31.10
CA THR A 414 -38.09 16.23 32.07
C THR A 414 -37.00 15.85 33.07
N GLN A 415 -36.42 14.66 32.90
CA GLN A 415 -35.43 14.09 33.80
C GLN A 415 -34.08 13.90 33.12
N LYS A 416 -33.04 13.84 33.95
CA LYS A 416 -31.67 13.59 33.56
C LYS A 416 -31.05 12.45 34.34
N ILE A 417 -30.18 11.71 33.67
CA ILE A 417 -29.44 10.60 34.24
C ILE A 417 -28.05 11.08 34.62
N LEU A 418 -27.69 10.84 35.88
CA LEU A 418 -26.43 11.26 36.46
C LEU A 418 -25.63 10.01 36.84
N LEU A 419 -24.38 9.94 36.40
CA LEU A 419 -23.40 8.96 36.85
C LEU A 419 -22.13 9.69 37.26
N LYS A 420 -21.58 9.34 38.42
CA LYS A 420 -20.30 9.85 38.92
C LYS A 420 -19.44 8.70 39.38
N THR A 421 -18.22 8.58 38.86
CA THR A 421 -17.27 7.54 39.25
C THR A 421 -15.89 8.12 39.57
N VAL A 422 -15.25 7.59 40.60
CA VAL A 422 -13.87 7.90 40.98
C VAL A 422 -13.02 6.67 40.74
N LEU A 423 -11.95 6.83 39.95
CA LEU A 423 -11.01 5.77 39.63
C LEU A 423 -9.70 5.98 40.39
N ILE A 424 -9.21 4.93 41.02
CA ILE A 424 -7.92 4.92 41.72
C ILE A 424 -7.00 3.86 41.11
N ASP A 425 -5.70 4.07 41.25
CA ASP A 425 -4.70 3.03 40.99
C ASP A 425 -4.65 2.09 42.19
N GLU A 426 -4.80 0.80 41.96
CA GLU A 426 -4.82 -0.24 43.00
C GLU A 426 -3.51 -0.27 43.80
N GLY A 427 -2.37 -0.03 43.15
CA GLY A 427 -1.06 -0.09 43.82
C GLY A 427 -0.73 1.14 44.66
N THR A 428 -1.13 2.34 44.21
CA THR A 428 -0.77 3.60 44.89
C THR A 428 -1.92 4.26 45.64
N THR A 429 -3.16 3.77 45.48
CA THR A 429 -4.43 4.35 45.99
C THR A 429 -4.70 5.80 45.58
N LYS A 430 -3.90 6.35 44.65
CA LYS A 430 -4.07 7.71 44.15
C LYS A 430 -5.15 7.74 43.07
N VAL A 431 -5.90 8.84 43.03
CA VAL A 431 -6.88 9.10 41.97
C VAL A 431 -6.15 9.20 40.64
N ILE A 432 -6.64 8.45 39.65
CA ILE A 432 -6.05 8.38 38.32
C ILE A 432 -6.97 8.90 37.24
N THR A 433 -6.34 9.41 36.19
CA THR A 433 -7.01 9.70 34.93
C THR A 433 -6.71 8.60 33.93
N VAL A 434 -7.73 8.23 33.17
CA VAL A 434 -7.70 7.30 32.04
C VAL A 434 -8.00 8.06 30.74
N HIS A 435 -7.44 7.56 29.64
CA HIS A 435 -7.66 8.11 28.30
C HIS A 435 -9.10 7.93 27.81
N GLN A 436 -9.74 6.80 28.13
CA GLN A 436 -11.12 6.49 27.73
C GLN A 436 -11.96 6.22 28.97
N ALA A 437 -12.99 7.04 29.16
CA ALA A 437 -14.06 6.82 30.12
C ALA A 437 -15.37 7.13 29.41
N PHE A 438 -16.07 6.09 28.98
CA PHE A 438 -17.30 6.22 28.19
C PHE A 438 -18.48 5.57 28.89
N VAL A 439 -19.65 6.16 28.72
CA VAL A 439 -20.93 5.58 29.11
C VAL A 439 -21.63 5.13 27.84
N LEU A 440 -21.74 3.82 27.66
CA LEU A 440 -22.46 3.19 26.56
C LEU A 440 -23.89 2.90 27.03
N MET A 441 -24.88 3.36 26.26
CA MET A 441 -26.28 2.99 26.43
C MET A 441 -26.71 2.16 25.23
N SER A 442 -27.12 0.91 25.45
CA SER A 442 -27.55 0.00 24.40
C SER A 442 -29.01 -0.41 24.56
N ASN A 443 -29.80 -0.27 23.50
CA ASN A 443 -31.21 -0.67 23.49
C ASN A 443 -31.31 -2.21 23.45
N LEU A 444 -32.03 -2.81 24.40
CA LEU A 444 -32.13 -4.27 24.52
C LEU A 444 -32.92 -4.93 23.38
N GLU A 445 -33.80 -4.19 22.70
CA GLU A 445 -34.64 -4.71 21.62
C GLU A 445 -33.98 -4.52 20.24
N THR A 446 -33.39 -3.35 19.99
CA THR A 446 -32.82 -3.01 18.68
C THR A 446 -31.31 -3.27 18.58
N ASN A 447 -30.62 -3.47 19.71
CA ASN A 447 -29.15 -3.48 19.81
C ASN A 447 -28.48 -2.20 19.29
N GLU A 448 -29.22 -1.08 19.19
CA GLU A 448 -28.61 0.22 18.87
C GLU A 448 -27.84 0.74 20.08
N GLU A 449 -26.64 1.28 19.82
CA GLU A 449 -25.68 1.71 20.82
C GLU A 449 -25.39 3.21 20.68
N ILE A 450 -25.41 3.92 21.80
CA ILE A 450 -25.03 5.33 21.88
C ILE A 450 -23.97 5.48 22.97
N ILE A 451 -22.89 6.22 22.67
CA ILE A 451 -21.73 6.34 23.54
C ILE A 451 -21.54 7.80 23.92
N PHE A 452 -21.52 8.05 25.22
CA PHE A 452 -21.23 9.36 25.80
C PHE A 452 -19.85 9.37 26.44
N VAL A 453 -19.22 10.55 26.42
CA VAL A 453 -17.96 10.77 27.13
C VAL A 453 -18.27 11.15 28.57
N ALA A 454 -17.68 10.45 29.53
CA ALA A 454 -17.71 10.88 30.92
C ALA A 454 -16.64 11.96 31.12
N GLU A 455 -17.04 13.17 31.47
CA GLU A 455 -16.16 14.32 31.65
C GLU A 455 -15.53 14.34 33.04
N GLN A 456 -14.32 14.86 33.18
CA GLN A 456 -13.69 15.00 34.49
C GLN A 456 -14.10 16.32 35.17
N ASP A 457 -14.53 16.21 36.42
CA ASP A 457 -14.67 17.37 37.32
C ASP A 457 -13.31 17.82 37.88
N SER A 458 -13.28 18.99 38.52
CA SER A 458 -12.18 19.55 39.33
C SER A 458 -11.52 18.53 40.27
N ASN A 459 -12.31 17.62 40.84
CA ASN A 459 -11.85 16.54 41.73
C ASN A 459 -11.35 15.28 41.00
N LYS A 460 -11.17 15.33 39.67
CA LYS A 460 -10.80 14.19 38.78
C LYS A 460 -11.79 13.02 38.83
N ALA A 461 -12.99 13.25 39.33
CA ALA A 461 -14.10 12.32 39.23
C ALA A 461 -14.71 12.41 37.83
N TYR A 462 -14.98 11.27 37.22
CA TYR A 462 -15.68 11.20 35.94
C TYR A 462 -17.18 11.36 36.17
N LYS A 463 -17.80 12.28 35.44
CA LYS A 463 -19.22 12.61 35.49
C LYS A 463 -19.85 12.40 34.13
N PHE A 464 -21.05 11.84 34.14
CA PHE A 464 -21.94 11.75 33.02
C PHE A 464 -23.27 12.37 33.45
N ASP A 465 -23.71 13.37 32.71
CA ASP A 465 -24.99 14.06 32.90
C ASP A 465 -25.69 14.09 31.55
N MET A 466 -26.76 13.31 31.42
CA MET A 466 -27.54 13.22 30.19
C MET A 466 -28.99 13.56 30.48
N ASP A 467 -29.38 14.74 30.04
CA ASP A 467 -30.76 15.17 30.00
C ASP A 467 -31.50 14.44 28.87
N VAL A 468 -32.55 13.70 29.23
CA VAL A 468 -33.27 12.81 28.31
C VAL A 468 -34.06 13.60 27.27
N GLY A 469 -34.59 14.77 27.61
CA GLY A 469 -35.36 15.60 26.68
C GLY A 469 -34.49 16.15 25.55
N SER A 470 -33.36 16.76 25.91
CA SER A 470 -32.39 17.38 25.00
C SER A 470 -31.65 16.37 24.11
N HIS A 471 -31.33 15.17 24.61
CA HIS A 471 -30.61 14.15 23.85
C HIS A 471 -31.54 13.21 23.07
N GLY A 472 -32.86 13.45 23.05
CA GLY A 472 -33.82 12.56 22.38
C GLY A 472 -33.52 12.29 20.90
N ALA A 473 -32.99 13.27 20.17
CA ALA A 473 -32.61 13.11 18.76
C ALA A 473 -31.47 12.08 18.56
N GLU A 474 -30.52 11.99 19.50
CA GLU A 474 -29.40 11.02 19.44
C GLU A 474 -29.90 9.58 19.58
N PHE A 475 -30.94 9.39 20.38
CA PHE A 475 -31.67 8.12 20.54
C PHE A 475 -32.74 7.91 19.46
N ARG A 476 -32.85 8.82 18.47
CA ARG A 476 -33.93 8.83 17.46
C ARG A 476 -35.33 8.75 18.09
N TYR A 477 -35.48 9.33 19.28
CA TYR A 477 -36.69 9.32 20.10
C TYR A 477 -37.25 7.92 20.41
N LYS A 478 -36.41 6.87 20.36
CA LYS A 478 -36.81 5.48 20.63
C LYS A 478 -36.90 5.22 22.12
N SER A 479 -38.11 5.23 22.65
CA SER A 479 -38.39 4.84 24.04
C SER A 479 -38.24 3.33 24.22
N GLY A 480 -37.70 2.88 25.36
CA GLY A 480 -37.48 1.46 25.60
C GLY A 480 -36.54 1.16 26.77
N ASN A 481 -36.16 -0.12 26.89
CA ASN A 481 -35.22 -0.59 27.90
C ASN A 481 -33.78 -0.50 27.37
N TYR A 482 -32.95 0.25 28.08
CA TYR A 482 -31.54 0.47 27.78
C TYR A 482 -30.65 -0.15 28.86
N LYS A 483 -29.54 -0.72 28.42
CA LYS A 483 -28.45 -1.19 29.25
C LYS A 483 -27.40 -0.09 29.34
N LEU A 484 -27.10 0.38 30.55
CA LEU A 484 -26.06 1.39 30.79
C LEU A 484 -24.76 0.71 31.21
N GLN A 485 -23.70 0.93 30.44
CA GLN A 485 -22.40 0.34 30.66
C GLN A 485 -21.31 1.41 30.78
N LEU A 486 -20.37 1.23 31.72
CA LEU A 486 -19.19 2.06 31.87
C LEU A 486 -17.99 1.35 31.23
N ILE A 487 -17.37 1.99 30.25
CA ILE A 487 -16.18 1.51 29.55
C ILE A 487 -14.98 2.34 30.02
N ILE A 488 -13.99 1.67 30.60
CA ILE A 488 -12.73 2.27 31.06
C ILE A 488 -11.57 1.66 30.28
N GLY A 489 -10.77 2.50 29.64
CA GLY A 489 -9.63 2.08 28.83
C GLY A 489 -8.47 3.08 28.84
N ASP A 490 -7.24 2.58 28.91
CA ASP A 490 -6.02 3.38 28.74
C ASP A 490 -4.87 2.48 28.26
N SER A 491 -3.95 3.03 27.47
CA SER A 491 -2.72 2.34 27.06
C SER A 491 -1.73 2.04 28.20
N SER A 492 -2.00 2.59 29.39
CA SER A 492 -1.18 2.50 30.60
C SER A 492 -1.85 1.76 31.76
N ILE A 493 -2.98 1.08 31.51
CA ILE A 493 -3.59 0.15 32.46
C ILE A 493 -3.59 -1.28 31.90
N SER A 494 -3.53 -2.29 32.76
CA SER A 494 -3.55 -3.70 32.34
C SER A 494 -4.95 -4.32 32.35
N ASN A 495 -5.90 -3.75 33.09
CA ASN A 495 -7.24 -4.28 33.32
C ASN A 495 -8.34 -3.31 32.81
N SER A 496 -8.29 -2.95 31.52
CA SER A 496 -9.42 -2.26 30.87
C SER A 496 -10.69 -3.10 30.99
N PHE A 497 -11.84 -2.46 31.23
CA PHE A 497 -13.10 -3.18 31.47
C PHE A 497 -14.30 -2.48 30.85
N ASN A 498 -15.33 -3.27 30.58
CA ASN A 498 -16.68 -2.83 30.23
C ASN A 498 -17.64 -3.38 31.30
N TRP A 499 -18.20 -2.50 32.12
CA TRP A 499 -19.04 -2.87 33.25
C TRP A 499 -20.49 -2.48 33.00
N HIS A 500 -21.41 -3.45 33.08
CA HIS A 500 -22.85 -3.18 33.09
C HIS A 500 -23.28 -2.65 34.46
N VAL A 501 -23.54 -1.34 34.53
CA VAL A 501 -23.79 -0.62 35.79
C VAL A 501 -25.26 -0.65 36.17
N ALA A 502 -26.18 -0.42 35.22
CA ALA A 502 -27.61 -0.34 35.49
C ALA A 502 -28.48 -0.65 34.26
N ASN A 503 -29.74 -0.99 34.51
CA ASN A 503 -30.79 -1.00 33.49
C ASN A 503 -31.61 0.29 33.62
N VAL A 504 -31.92 0.91 32.50
CA VAL A 504 -32.60 2.22 32.43
C VAL A 504 -33.75 2.15 31.44
N VAL A 505 -34.95 2.54 31.85
CA VAL A 505 -36.08 2.75 30.95
C VAL A 505 -36.12 4.22 30.56
N LEU A 506 -35.94 4.50 29.27
CA LEU A 506 -36.00 5.84 28.70
C LEU A 506 -37.35 6.07 28.03
N LYS A 507 -37.98 7.21 28.33
CA LYS A 507 -39.21 7.67 27.68
C LYS A 507 -39.01 9.04 27.04
N PHE A 508 -39.02 9.07 25.72
CA PHE A 508 -38.90 10.29 24.93
C PHE A 508 -40.29 10.83 24.54
N PRO A 509 -40.44 12.14 24.32
CA PRO A 509 -41.68 12.69 23.79
C PRO A 509 -41.81 12.20 22.34
N GLN A 510 -42.97 11.63 22.02
CA GLN A 510 -43.24 11.03 20.72
C GLN A 510 -43.22 12.15 19.66
N GLU A 511 -42.27 12.11 18.73
CA GLU A 511 -42.32 12.97 17.54
C GLU A 511 -43.61 12.59 16.77
N SER A 512 -44.38 13.58 16.34
CA SER A 512 -45.61 13.33 15.59
C SER A 512 -45.29 12.42 14.39
N VAL A 513 -46.10 11.39 14.25
CA VAL A 513 -45.96 10.20 13.38
C VAL A 513 -45.94 10.54 11.88
N LEU A 514 -45.72 11.79 11.48
CA LEU A 514 -45.67 12.22 10.08
C LEU A 514 -44.31 11.93 9.41
N PHE A 515 -43.26 11.59 10.18
CA PHE A 515 -41.93 11.25 9.64
C PHE A 515 -41.40 9.86 10.04
N SER A 516 -42.13 9.09 10.86
CA SER A 516 -41.67 7.76 11.32
C SER A 516 -41.67 6.69 10.23
N ASP A 517 -42.45 6.85 9.16
CA ASP A 517 -42.48 5.88 8.05
C ASP A 517 -41.38 6.12 7.00
N ILE A 518 -40.66 7.25 7.05
CA ILE A 518 -39.62 7.59 6.07
C ILE A 518 -38.20 7.39 6.63
N SER A 519 -38.03 7.32 7.97
CA SER A 519 -36.70 7.24 8.61
C SER A 519 -36.30 5.89 9.17
N MET A 520 -37.08 4.82 8.96
CA MET A 520 -36.48 3.50 8.85
C MET A 520 -35.66 3.49 7.56
N LYS A 521 -34.43 4.02 7.64
CA LYS A 521 -33.38 3.66 6.68
C LYS A 521 -33.21 2.15 6.79
N LEU A 522 -34.02 1.44 6.00
CA LEU A 522 -33.76 0.07 5.63
C LEU A 522 -32.28 0.00 5.26
N PRO A 523 -31.55 -1.06 5.65
CA PRO A 523 -30.15 -1.19 5.31
C PRO A 523 -29.96 -0.88 3.83
N ILE A 524 -28.88 -0.19 3.46
CA ILE A 524 -28.58 0.30 2.09
C ILE A 524 -28.79 -0.77 1.00
N ARG A 525 -28.80 -2.05 1.40
CA ARG A 525 -29.30 -3.19 0.62
C ARG A 525 -30.62 -3.72 1.20
N ASN A 526 -31.74 -3.12 0.82
CA ASN A 526 -33.03 -3.76 0.98
C ASN A 526 -33.82 -3.64 -0.33
N THR A 527 -34.80 -4.51 -0.54
CA THR A 527 -35.67 -4.41 -1.71
C THR A 527 -36.47 -3.12 -1.60
N LEU A 528 -36.21 -2.18 -2.52
CA LEU A 528 -37.04 -0.99 -2.64
C LEU A 528 -38.46 -1.42 -3.08
N PRO A 529 -39.50 -0.65 -2.72
CA PRO A 529 -40.82 -0.84 -3.28
C PRO A 529 -40.74 -0.86 -4.82
N GLU A 530 -41.49 -1.76 -5.45
CA GLU A 530 -41.56 -1.85 -6.91
C GLU A 530 -42.16 -0.56 -7.49
N ILE A 531 -41.47 0.03 -8.47
CA ILE A 531 -41.96 1.21 -9.19
C ILE A 531 -42.61 0.74 -10.48
N GLU A 532 -43.94 0.79 -10.54
CA GLU A 532 -44.68 0.50 -11.76
C GLU A 532 -44.76 1.74 -12.67
N HIS A 533 -44.28 1.63 -13.92
CA HIS A 533 -44.40 2.72 -14.89
C HIS A 533 -45.85 2.85 -15.37
N MET A 534 -46.53 3.91 -14.93
CA MET A 534 -47.86 4.26 -15.46
C MET A 534 -47.74 4.93 -16.82
N PHE A 535 -47.98 4.16 -17.88
CA PHE A 535 -48.15 4.72 -19.22
C PHE A 535 -49.37 5.66 -19.25
N ARG A 536 -49.28 6.72 -20.06
CA ARG A 536 -50.46 7.54 -20.36
C ARG A 536 -51.56 6.63 -20.95
N PRO A 537 -52.81 6.73 -20.47
CA PRO A 537 -53.89 5.92 -21.04
C PRO A 537 -54.06 6.27 -22.52
N PRO A 538 -54.29 5.29 -23.40
CA PRO A 538 -54.51 5.56 -24.81
C PRO A 538 -55.76 6.44 -24.97
N GLU A 539 -55.67 7.42 -25.86
CA GLU A 539 -56.82 8.26 -26.19
C GLU A 539 -57.97 7.38 -26.72
N LYS A 540 -59.20 7.65 -26.25
CA LYS A 540 -60.38 6.90 -26.68
C LYS A 540 -60.65 7.19 -28.16
N ARG A 541 -60.55 6.17 -29.01
CA ARG A 541 -60.96 6.25 -30.42
C ARG A 541 -62.48 6.19 -30.55
N PRO A 542 -63.09 6.88 -31.54
CA PRO A 542 -64.52 6.77 -31.80
C PRO A 542 -64.92 5.34 -32.21
N PRO A 543 -66.19 4.95 -32.04
CA PRO A 543 -66.67 3.64 -32.49
C PRO A 543 -66.52 3.49 -34.01
N ARG A 544 -65.99 2.34 -34.45
CA ARG A 544 -65.72 2.04 -35.87
C ARG A 544 -66.93 2.24 -36.78
N PHE A 545 -68.11 1.83 -36.32
CA PHE A 545 -69.36 1.99 -37.07
C PHE A 545 -69.63 3.45 -37.45
N VAL A 546 -69.38 4.38 -36.53
CA VAL A 546 -69.56 5.82 -36.80
C VAL A 546 -68.57 6.25 -37.90
N SER A 547 -67.29 5.87 -37.79
CA SER A 547 -66.29 6.19 -38.82
C SER A 547 -66.61 5.60 -40.19
N ASP A 548 -67.15 4.38 -40.26
CA ASP A 548 -67.51 3.72 -41.52
C ASP A 548 -68.70 4.41 -42.21
N VAL A 549 -69.73 4.79 -41.43
CA VAL A 549 -70.89 5.54 -41.94
C VAL A 549 -70.45 6.89 -42.52
N PHE A 550 -69.63 7.66 -41.80
CA PHE A 550 -69.13 8.94 -42.31
C PHE A 550 -68.22 8.79 -43.53
N THR A 551 -67.44 7.70 -43.62
CA THR A 551 -66.64 7.40 -44.81
C THR A 551 -67.54 7.13 -46.03
N GLY A 552 -68.63 6.38 -45.87
CA GLY A 552 -69.64 6.17 -46.91
C GLY A 552 -70.32 7.48 -47.34
N LEU A 553 -70.66 8.34 -46.38
CA LEU A 553 -71.18 9.68 -46.67
C LEU A 553 -70.19 10.53 -47.47
N CYS A 554 -68.88 10.47 -47.17
CA CYS A 554 -67.85 11.17 -47.95
C CYS A 554 -67.71 10.65 -49.39
N LEU A 555 -68.00 9.37 -49.66
CA LEU A 555 -68.00 8.81 -51.02
C LEU A 555 -69.28 9.15 -51.81
N THR A 556 -70.37 9.52 -51.12
CA THR A 556 -71.68 9.75 -51.73
C THR A 556 -71.66 10.84 -52.82
N PRO A 557 -71.01 12.01 -52.63
CA PRO A 557 -70.91 13.04 -53.67
C PRO A 557 -70.24 12.54 -54.96
N LEU A 558 -69.24 11.65 -54.86
CA LEU A 558 -68.56 11.07 -56.04
C LEU A 558 -69.50 10.17 -56.84
N VAL A 559 -70.28 9.33 -56.16
CA VAL A 559 -71.28 8.46 -56.80
C VAL A 559 -72.36 9.31 -57.47
N LEU A 560 -72.85 10.34 -56.79
CA LEU A 560 -73.83 11.28 -57.35
C LEU A 560 -73.28 11.99 -58.60
N LEU A 561 -72.01 12.41 -58.59
CA LEU A 561 -71.35 13.01 -59.75
C LEU A 561 -71.38 12.08 -60.97
N LEU A 562 -71.05 10.79 -60.79
CA LEU A 562 -71.07 9.81 -61.89
C LEU A 562 -72.50 9.57 -62.42
N ILE A 563 -73.50 9.51 -61.53
CA ILE A 563 -74.92 9.41 -61.92
C ILE A 563 -75.33 10.62 -62.75
N PHE A 564 -74.96 11.83 -62.32
CA PHE A 564 -75.29 13.05 -63.04
C PHE A 564 -74.55 13.15 -64.38
N TRP A 565 -73.29 12.72 -64.48
CA TRP A 565 -72.58 12.64 -65.75
C TRP A 565 -73.27 11.72 -66.76
N GLY A 566 -73.79 10.58 -66.29
CA GLY A 566 -74.60 9.69 -67.11
C GLY A 566 -75.90 10.35 -67.58
N LYS A 567 -76.63 11.04 -66.68
CA LYS A 567 -77.87 11.76 -67.03
C LYS A 567 -77.65 12.93 -68.01
N LEU A 568 -76.50 13.60 -67.90
CA LEU A 568 -76.12 14.72 -68.77
C LEU A 568 -75.50 14.26 -70.11
N ASN A 569 -75.40 12.94 -70.35
CA ASN A 569 -74.77 12.34 -71.53
C ASN A 569 -73.35 12.87 -71.79
N ILE A 570 -72.56 13.08 -70.72
CA ILE A 570 -71.15 13.47 -70.86
C ILE A 570 -70.39 12.28 -71.49
N ASN A 571 -69.88 12.50 -72.70
CA ASN A 571 -69.17 11.50 -73.46
C ASN A 571 -67.70 11.86 -73.66
N LEU A 572 -66.90 10.89 -74.09
CA LEU A 572 -65.48 11.05 -74.44
C LEU A 572 -65.27 11.04 -75.97
N SER A 573 -66.25 11.47 -76.77
CA SER A 573 -66.23 11.30 -78.23
C SER A 573 -65.07 12.01 -78.93
N ASN A 574 -64.51 13.04 -78.29
CA ASN A 574 -63.41 13.85 -78.84
C ASN A 574 -62.02 13.37 -78.39
N PHE A 575 -61.93 12.16 -77.81
CA PHE A 575 -60.65 11.59 -77.40
C PHE A 575 -59.87 11.03 -78.61
N THR A 576 -58.73 11.63 -78.93
CA THR A 576 -57.88 11.16 -80.05
C THR A 576 -56.75 10.27 -79.56
N PHE A 577 -56.54 9.12 -80.21
CA PHE A 577 -55.47 8.16 -79.89
C PHE A 577 -54.09 8.56 -80.44
N GLU A 578 -53.69 9.82 -80.21
CA GLU A 578 -52.34 10.28 -80.54
C GLU A 578 -51.36 10.08 -79.38
N LEU A 579 -50.07 9.95 -79.73
CA LEU A 579 -49.01 9.69 -78.77
C LEU A 579 -48.91 10.77 -77.67
N SER A 580 -49.15 12.04 -77.99
CA SER A 580 -49.18 13.14 -77.00
C SER A 580 -50.39 13.05 -76.06
N THR A 581 -51.55 12.63 -76.56
CA THR A 581 -52.77 12.49 -75.77
C THR A 581 -52.66 11.32 -74.80
N ILE A 582 -52.23 10.15 -75.30
CA ILE A 582 -52.01 8.95 -74.49
C ILE A 582 -50.88 9.20 -73.49
N GLY A 583 -49.76 9.79 -73.94
CA GLY A 583 -48.62 10.11 -73.08
C GLY A 583 -48.98 11.07 -71.94
N PHE A 584 -49.81 12.09 -72.21
CA PHE A 584 -50.29 13.01 -71.17
C PHE A 584 -51.18 12.31 -70.13
N HIS A 585 -52.19 11.55 -70.55
CA HIS A 585 -53.11 10.89 -69.62
C HIS A 585 -52.44 9.74 -68.85
N LEU A 586 -51.53 9.00 -69.48
CA LEU A 586 -50.73 7.97 -68.80
C LEU A 586 -49.77 8.61 -67.79
N GLY A 587 -49.08 9.69 -68.18
CA GLY A 587 -48.21 10.45 -67.28
C GLY A 587 -48.98 11.03 -66.08
N PHE A 588 -50.14 11.65 -66.32
CA PHE A 588 -51.00 12.18 -65.26
C PHE A 588 -51.55 11.08 -64.33
N GLY A 589 -52.03 9.97 -64.89
CA GLY A 589 -52.44 8.80 -64.11
C GLY A 589 -51.28 8.19 -63.30
N GLY A 590 -50.07 8.21 -63.86
CA GLY A 590 -48.83 7.82 -63.19
C GLY A 590 -48.50 8.72 -62.00
N ILE A 591 -48.69 10.04 -62.12
CA ILE A 591 -48.52 10.99 -61.01
C ILE A 591 -49.52 10.70 -59.89
N LEU A 592 -50.81 10.51 -60.22
CA LEU A 592 -51.83 10.19 -59.21
C LEU A 592 -51.57 8.84 -58.51
N THR A 593 -51.14 7.84 -59.27
CA THR A 593 -50.75 6.53 -58.73
C THR A 593 -49.53 6.68 -57.81
N LEU A 594 -48.52 7.45 -58.22
CA LEU A 594 -47.35 7.72 -57.40
C LEU A 594 -47.74 8.39 -56.08
N PHE A 595 -48.73 9.29 -56.07
CA PHE A 595 -49.25 9.90 -54.85
C PHE A 595 -50.00 8.91 -53.95
N ALA A 596 -50.76 7.97 -54.53
CA ALA A 596 -51.35 6.89 -53.75
C ALA A 596 -50.28 5.98 -53.11
N VAL A 597 -49.23 5.64 -53.86
CA VAL A 597 -48.09 4.84 -53.35
C VAL A 597 -47.26 5.61 -52.32
N PHE A 598 -47.13 6.94 -52.47
CA PHE A 598 -46.55 7.83 -51.45
C PHE A 598 -47.33 7.79 -50.15
N TRP A 599 -48.66 7.85 -50.22
CA TRP A 599 -49.50 7.78 -49.03
C TRP A 599 -49.37 6.45 -48.28
N VAL A 600 -49.15 5.34 -49.00
CA VAL A 600 -49.05 4.00 -48.40
C VAL A 600 -47.63 3.66 -47.91
N ASN A 601 -46.58 4.01 -48.67
CA ASN A 601 -45.24 3.46 -48.42
C ASN A 601 -44.06 4.42 -48.72
N LEU A 602 -44.07 5.16 -49.83
CA LEU A 602 -42.87 5.92 -50.22
C LEU A 602 -42.59 7.09 -49.29
N ASN A 603 -41.31 7.38 -49.04
CA ASN A 603 -40.92 8.62 -48.38
C ASN A 603 -40.90 9.81 -49.35
N MET A 604 -40.80 11.02 -48.80
CA MET A 604 -40.86 12.27 -49.58
C MET A 604 -39.76 12.35 -50.66
N PHE A 605 -38.51 11.97 -50.34
CA PHE A 605 -37.40 12.06 -51.30
C PHE A 605 -37.49 11.05 -52.44
N GLN A 606 -37.91 9.81 -52.15
CA GLN A 606 -38.16 8.79 -53.17
C GLN A 606 -39.29 9.22 -54.11
N THR A 607 -40.37 9.76 -53.53
CA THR A 607 -41.50 10.28 -54.29
C THR A 607 -41.08 11.42 -55.20
N LEU A 608 -40.32 12.40 -54.70
CA LEU A 608 -39.81 13.49 -55.53
C LEU A 608 -38.88 12.99 -56.64
N ARG A 609 -37.99 12.03 -56.35
CA ARG A 609 -37.10 11.44 -57.36
C ARG A 609 -37.86 10.77 -58.50
N LEU A 610 -38.96 10.06 -58.20
CA LEU A 610 -39.82 9.44 -59.21
C LEU A 610 -40.76 10.45 -59.88
N LEU A 611 -41.20 11.46 -59.14
CA LEU A 611 -42.12 12.48 -59.63
C LEU A 611 -41.47 13.36 -60.70
N ILE A 612 -40.21 13.79 -60.51
CA ILE A 612 -39.51 14.69 -61.44
C ILE A 612 -39.54 14.15 -62.90
N PRO A 613 -39.07 12.92 -63.20
CA PRO A 613 -39.07 12.43 -64.57
C PRO A 613 -40.49 12.24 -65.13
N ILE A 614 -41.43 11.72 -64.32
CA ILE A 614 -42.83 11.54 -64.75
C ILE A 614 -43.49 12.91 -65.02
N ALA A 615 -43.22 13.92 -64.18
CA ALA A 615 -43.75 15.27 -64.33
C ALA A 615 -43.17 15.97 -65.56
N VAL A 616 -41.87 15.87 -65.80
CA VAL A 616 -41.23 16.43 -67.02
C VAL A 616 -41.80 15.77 -68.27
N PHE A 617 -41.95 14.45 -68.27
CA PHE A 617 -42.59 13.72 -69.38
C PHE A 617 -44.04 14.18 -69.61
N THR A 618 -44.84 14.23 -68.54
CA THR A 618 -46.24 14.68 -68.58
C THR A 618 -46.35 16.13 -69.06
N PHE A 619 -45.43 17.00 -68.65
CA PHE A 619 -45.39 18.40 -69.06
C PHE A 619 -45.15 18.55 -70.56
N ILE A 620 -44.19 17.83 -71.15
CA ILE A 620 -43.90 17.88 -72.58
C ILE A 620 -45.09 17.36 -73.40
N CYS A 621 -45.64 16.20 -73.03
CA CYS A 621 -46.82 15.63 -73.69
C CYS A 621 -48.04 16.55 -73.57
N GLY A 622 -48.25 17.13 -72.38
CA GLY A 622 -49.35 18.05 -72.10
C GLY A 622 -49.26 19.35 -72.90
N ASN A 623 -48.08 19.97 -72.99
CA ASN A 623 -47.88 21.17 -73.81
C ASN A 623 -48.22 20.90 -75.29
N ARG A 624 -47.79 19.75 -75.83
CA ARG A 624 -48.12 19.37 -77.22
C ARG A 624 -49.61 19.09 -77.41
N LEU A 625 -50.25 18.40 -76.47
CA LEU A 625 -51.68 18.13 -76.47
C LEU A 625 -52.50 19.43 -76.45
N LEU A 626 -52.20 20.34 -75.52
CA LEU A 626 -52.93 21.61 -75.35
C LEU A 626 -52.77 22.52 -76.58
N ARG A 627 -51.57 22.61 -77.17
CA ARG A 627 -51.35 23.37 -78.42
C ARG A 627 -52.23 22.84 -79.55
N ARG A 628 -52.37 21.51 -79.66
CA ARG A 628 -53.22 20.89 -80.68
C ARG A 628 -54.70 21.16 -80.43
N ILE A 629 -55.17 20.97 -79.21
CA ILE A 629 -56.56 21.29 -78.84
C ILE A 629 -56.87 22.76 -79.16
N HIS A 630 -55.92 23.67 -78.87
CA HIS A 630 -56.06 25.08 -79.21
C HIS A 630 -56.11 25.31 -80.74
N ALA A 631 -55.25 24.66 -81.52
CA ALA A 631 -55.27 24.75 -82.98
C ALA A 631 -56.60 24.24 -83.59
N ILE A 632 -57.15 23.14 -83.07
CA ILE A 632 -58.46 22.61 -83.46
C ILE A 632 -59.57 23.64 -83.18
N ARG A 633 -59.55 24.30 -82.01
CA ARG A 633 -60.52 25.35 -81.66
C ARG A 633 -60.43 26.56 -82.58
N LEU A 634 -59.24 26.88 -83.09
CA LEU A 634 -59.02 27.96 -84.06
C LEU A 634 -59.31 27.55 -85.52
N GLY A 635 -59.76 26.32 -85.77
CA GLY A 635 -60.10 25.85 -87.12
C GLY A 635 -58.90 25.60 -88.05
N LYS A 636 -57.67 25.50 -87.52
CA LYS A 636 -56.47 25.19 -88.32
C LYS A 636 -56.25 23.67 -88.41
N SER A 637 -56.21 23.14 -89.64
CA SER A 637 -56.12 21.69 -89.90
C SER A 637 -54.81 21.06 -89.36
N PRO A 638 -54.84 19.82 -88.82
CA PRO A 638 -53.73 19.25 -88.03
C PRO A 638 -52.47 18.87 -88.84
N SER A 639 -52.53 18.87 -90.17
CA SER A 639 -51.43 18.46 -91.05
C SER A 639 -50.36 19.53 -91.27
N THR A 640 -50.58 20.77 -90.82
CA THR A 640 -49.68 21.91 -91.11
C THR A 640 -48.67 22.22 -90.00
N VAL A 641 -48.62 21.44 -88.91
CA VAL A 641 -47.81 21.75 -87.72
C VAL A 641 -46.53 20.90 -87.62
N SER A 642 -46.37 19.86 -88.44
CA SER A 642 -45.15 19.02 -88.46
C SER A 642 -44.06 19.51 -89.44
N SER A 643 -44.29 20.58 -90.21
CA SER A 643 -43.34 21.08 -91.23
C SER A 643 -42.85 22.51 -91.01
N THR A 644 -43.07 23.11 -89.83
CA THR A 644 -42.57 24.46 -89.52
C THR A 644 -41.97 24.51 -88.11
N ALA A 645 -40.64 24.38 -88.06
CA ALA A 645 -39.69 25.01 -87.11
C ALA A 645 -38.59 24.03 -86.64
N SER A 646 -37.82 23.53 -87.61
CA SER A 646 -36.37 23.39 -87.47
C SER A 646 -35.74 24.76 -87.77
N THR A 647 -35.53 25.56 -86.73
CA THR A 647 -34.49 26.58 -86.50
C THR A 647 -34.57 26.98 -85.04
#